data_AF-A0A8B6G0J5-F1
#
_entry.id   AF-A0A8B6G0J5-F1
#
_cell.length_a   1.000
_cell.length_b   1.000
_cell.length_c   1.000
_cell.angle_alpha   90.00
_cell.angle_beta   90.00
_cell.angle_gamma   90.00
#
_symmetry.space_group_name_H-M   'P 1'
#
loop_
_entity.id
_entity.type
_entity.pdbx_description
1 polymer ?
#
loop_
_entity_poly.entity_id
_entity_poly.type
_entity_poly.pdbx_seq_one_letter_code
_entity_poly.pdbx_strand_id
1 'polypeptide(L)'
;MLLILNTLFVQTTSSLRCHFDRQCICYNIIEVQYVNCSKINITTIPILPSTTNILNLNFNLIVLISNGSFKNLKHLLELDLSWNKLKRLELGSFTGLSNLQKLKLEHNNLSLKWKSFPLGVFGPLKSLRHLNAKYNDRDGFLACTNVITNLKQLEKLEIDVDESPDCPNIDKGFSNLTNLKSFRTGYCDFTYLSSYTFENMKYLQFIDISRCSISEVHDGSFQDQKQLKVLNISHINFDIYDISTIVENFRSTPIQKLIMTRTLRDTVSLAWDDFFNCLKQSGIKELQMGGNSFVYVIVKYPLPPTLEIFDLSYNNLNKFQFEMPNLMQLKLQNNGLGKFLASNRYSKQSSKRLEYVDLSFNVIHKLHFTIFHDHPKLKTINLSYNILTDISFDFSTLRSLEMLNLSHNKILAFSEESRNAISNIAKSSSLKIDLSKNNLQCGCNTFPFIQWMLENRYIFIGIDTYRCNWMNNSVITIFPLRPIVLQLEKECTSYTVLIACITSGIALSCVVLVGGLAYRYRWRLRYVYHMTRSKYKRYRPILDEGHYTYDAFISYSDEEQEFLLKDIIPNLEQKENLKLCIHQRDFLPGEDITQNITNAIHESKKTVCIITRSFLDSYYCMFEFNMARMESIYSRGGQNILFLIFLEQIRPSELPLVMLELVQKQSYIEYPNDEQGNVVFWDKIKETLIT
;
A
#
# COMPACT_ATOMS: atom_id res chain seq x y z
N MET A 1 -2.40 36.76 -26.01
CA MET A 1 -1.15 36.96 -25.24
C MET A 1 -1.34 37.98 -24.09
N LEU A 2 -2.53 38.09 -23.48
CA LEU A 2 -2.86 39.05 -22.40
C LEU A 2 -3.61 38.39 -21.22
N LEU A 3 -3.65 37.06 -21.16
CA LEU A 3 -4.44 36.28 -20.20
C LEU A 3 -3.58 35.56 -19.14
N ILE A 4 -2.25 35.75 -19.12
CA ILE A 4 -1.34 35.00 -18.24
C ILE A 4 -0.89 35.81 -17.00
N LEU A 5 -1.25 37.09 -16.89
CA LEU A 5 -0.67 37.97 -15.85
C LEU A 5 -1.41 37.97 -14.49
N ASN A 6 -2.49 37.21 -14.31
CA ASN A 6 -3.30 37.33 -13.08
C ASN A 6 -2.85 36.46 -11.89
N THR A 7 -1.83 35.61 -12.00
CA THR A 7 -1.51 34.67 -10.90
C THR A 7 -0.03 34.46 -10.58
N LEU A 8 0.95 34.98 -11.34
CA LEU A 8 2.35 34.54 -11.18
C LEU A 8 3.44 35.62 -11.01
N PHE A 9 3.11 36.90 -10.79
CA PHE A 9 4.14 37.94 -10.63
C PHE A 9 3.89 38.88 -9.43
N VAL A 10 3.59 38.31 -8.25
CA VAL A 10 3.60 39.07 -6.97
C VAL A 10 4.96 38.96 -6.25
N GLN A 11 5.93 38.23 -6.80
CA GLN A 11 7.28 38.19 -6.23
C GLN A 11 8.28 38.77 -7.23
N THR A 12 8.96 39.84 -6.82
CA THR A 12 10.14 40.47 -7.46
C THR A 12 9.93 41.59 -8.49
N THR A 13 9.21 42.66 -8.14
CA THR A 13 9.60 44.02 -8.56
C THR A 13 9.34 45.00 -7.41
N SER A 14 10.26 45.93 -7.18
CA SER A 14 10.16 46.96 -6.13
C SER A 14 8.85 47.73 -6.26
N SER A 15 7.95 47.59 -5.28
CA SER A 15 6.68 48.30 -5.21
C SER A 15 6.91 49.79 -4.92
N LEU A 16 7.05 50.61 -5.97
CA LEU A 16 7.01 52.06 -5.79
C LEU A 16 5.55 52.50 -5.61
N ARG A 17 5.28 53.16 -4.48
CA ARG A 17 4.04 53.93 -4.31
C ARG A 17 3.95 54.98 -5.43
N CYS A 18 2.76 55.22 -5.96
CA CYS A 18 2.58 56.21 -7.02
C CYS A 18 3.09 57.58 -6.53
N HIS A 19 3.87 58.30 -7.35
CA HIS A 19 4.51 59.55 -6.94
C HIS A 19 3.51 60.66 -6.54
N PHE A 20 2.23 60.52 -6.95
CA PHE A 20 1.17 61.50 -6.80
C PHE A 20 0.02 61.07 -5.87
N ASP A 21 -0.01 59.80 -5.43
CA ASP A 21 -0.97 59.29 -4.43
C ASP A 21 -0.31 58.17 -3.62
N ARG A 22 -0.20 58.37 -2.30
CA ARG A 22 0.48 57.42 -1.40
C ARG A 22 -0.32 56.15 -1.14
N GLN A 23 -1.59 56.08 -1.54
CA GLN A 23 -2.48 54.95 -1.27
C GLN A 23 -2.50 53.92 -2.41
N CYS A 24 -2.27 54.33 -3.65
CA CYS A 24 -2.22 53.42 -4.79
C CYS A 24 -0.80 52.90 -5.06
N ILE A 25 -0.73 51.69 -5.61
CA ILE A 25 0.52 51.03 -6.00
C ILE A 25 0.65 51.09 -7.52
N CYS A 26 1.78 51.60 -8.00
CA CYS A 26 2.08 51.71 -9.42
C CYS A 26 3.22 50.75 -9.77
N TYR A 27 3.07 49.98 -10.83
CA TYR A 27 4.19 49.23 -11.40
C TYR A 27 4.13 49.23 -12.92
N ASN A 28 5.30 49.24 -13.53
CA ASN A 28 5.46 49.20 -14.98
C ASN A 28 5.87 47.79 -15.38
N ILE A 29 5.04 47.12 -16.18
CA ILE A 29 5.32 45.78 -16.71
C ILE A 29 5.41 45.91 -18.22
N ILE A 30 6.62 45.78 -18.76
CA ILE A 30 6.84 45.72 -20.21
C ILE A 30 6.15 46.92 -20.91
N GLU A 31 6.49 48.14 -20.49
CA GLU A 31 5.93 49.41 -21.01
C GLU A 31 4.42 49.61 -20.77
N VAL A 32 3.76 48.71 -20.05
CA VAL A 32 2.36 48.86 -19.61
C VAL A 32 2.34 49.36 -18.17
N GLN A 33 1.77 50.55 -17.96
CA GLN A 33 1.57 51.06 -16.62
C GLN A 33 0.31 50.49 -15.99
N TYR A 34 0.49 49.70 -14.93
CA TYR A 34 -0.58 49.17 -14.09
C TYR A 34 -0.69 49.99 -12.80
N VAL A 35 -1.90 50.43 -12.49
CA VAL A 35 -2.22 51.19 -11.28
C VAL A 35 -3.22 50.39 -10.45
N ASN A 36 -2.79 49.98 -9.26
CA ASN A 36 -3.61 49.28 -8.28
C ASN A 36 -4.09 50.23 -7.18
N CYS A 37 -5.39 50.47 -7.15
CA CYS A 37 -6.08 51.21 -6.11
C CYS A 37 -7.21 50.36 -5.51
N SER A 38 -7.08 49.03 -5.49
CA SER A 38 -8.11 48.14 -4.95
C SER A 38 -8.07 48.01 -3.43
N LYS A 39 -9.23 47.78 -2.79
CA LYS A 39 -9.33 47.47 -1.36
C LYS A 39 -8.74 48.52 -0.42
N ILE A 40 -8.81 49.81 -0.79
CA ILE A 40 -8.29 50.93 0.01
C ILE A 40 -9.40 51.86 0.54
N ASN A 41 -10.67 51.44 0.43
CA ASN A 41 -11.85 52.14 0.96
C ASN A 41 -12.05 53.57 0.42
N ILE A 42 -11.54 53.87 -0.78
CA ILE A 42 -11.77 55.17 -1.42
C ILE A 42 -13.24 55.33 -1.82
N THR A 43 -13.77 56.55 -1.71
CA THR A 43 -15.15 56.92 -2.04
C THR A 43 -15.26 57.69 -3.36
N THR A 44 -14.15 58.22 -3.85
CA THR A 44 -14.03 58.97 -5.11
C THR A 44 -12.83 58.49 -5.90
N ILE A 45 -12.81 58.76 -7.20
CA ILE A 45 -11.69 58.42 -8.07
C ILE A 45 -10.50 59.34 -7.72
N PRO A 46 -9.31 58.78 -7.39
CA PRO A 46 -8.12 59.57 -7.07
C PRO A 46 -7.52 60.23 -8.32
N ILE A 47 -6.52 61.09 -8.12
CA ILE A 47 -5.75 61.65 -9.24
C ILE A 47 -4.86 60.54 -9.80
N LEU A 48 -4.97 60.28 -11.10
CA LEU A 48 -4.34 59.15 -11.77
C LEU A 48 -3.33 59.60 -12.83
N PRO A 49 -2.20 58.88 -13.02
CA PRO A 49 -1.25 59.19 -14.08
C PRO A 49 -1.87 59.07 -15.47
N SER A 50 -1.64 60.04 -16.36
CA SER A 50 -2.15 60.00 -17.75
C SER A 50 -1.58 58.85 -18.59
N THR A 51 -0.44 58.29 -18.19
CA THR A 51 0.20 57.14 -18.83
C THR A 51 -0.44 55.80 -18.44
N THR A 52 -1.45 55.77 -17.58
CA THR A 52 -2.07 54.53 -17.07
C THR A 52 -2.70 53.71 -18.20
N ASN A 53 -2.35 52.43 -18.31
CA ASN A 53 -2.93 51.49 -19.26
C ASN A 53 -3.96 50.55 -18.61
N ILE A 54 -3.71 50.14 -17.36
CA ILE A 54 -4.62 49.27 -16.61
C ILE A 54 -4.87 49.90 -15.24
N LEU A 55 -6.14 50.10 -14.92
CA LEU A 55 -6.57 50.70 -13.67
C LEU A 55 -7.49 49.76 -12.90
N ASN A 56 -7.07 49.37 -11.71
CA ASN A 56 -7.86 48.56 -10.81
C ASN A 56 -8.35 49.39 -9.62
N LEU A 57 -9.67 49.62 -9.56
CA LEU A 57 -10.38 50.34 -8.50
C LEU A 57 -11.39 49.43 -7.78
N ASN A 58 -11.25 48.10 -7.89
CA ASN A 58 -12.25 47.18 -7.35
C ASN A 58 -12.25 47.09 -5.81
N PHE A 59 -13.35 46.60 -5.24
CA PHE A 59 -13.54 46.46 -3.78
C PHE A 59 -13.31 47.77 -3.02
N ASN A 60 -13.91 48.86 -3.49
CA ASN A 60 -13.88 50.17 -2.83
C ASN A 60 -15.31 50.63 -2.51
N LEU A 61 -15.46 51.90 -2.10
CA LEU A 61 -16.72 52.48 -1.65
C LEU A 61 -17.20 53.59 -2.61
N ILE A 62 -16.80 53.52 -3.89
CA ILE A 62 -17.12 54.56 -4.87
C ILE A 62 -18.62 54.53 -5.19
N VAL A 63 -19.29 55.67 -5.01
CA VAL A 63 -20.75 55.80 -5.20
C VAL A 63 -21.11 56.45 -6.54
N LEU A 64 -20.24 57.32 -7.05
CA LEU A 64 -20.46 58.09 -8.27
C LEU A 64 -19.14 58.28 -9.04
N ILE A 65 -19.24 58.31 -10.37
CA ILE A 65 -18.16 58.73 -11.26
C ILE A 65 -18.48 60.15 -11.72
N SER A 66 -17.71 61.13 -11.27
CA SER A 66 -17.89 62.52 -11.71
C SER A 66 -17.57 62.68 -13.20
N ASN A 67 -18.25 63.61 -13.88
CA ASN A 67 -17.98 63.89 -15.29
C ASN A 67 -16.49 64.23 -15.52
N GLY A 68 -15.85 63.53 -16.46
CA GLY A 68 -14.46 63.76 -16.81
C GLY A 68 -13.44 63.18 -15.82
N SER A 69 -13.85 62.35 -14.86
CA SER A 69 -12.93 61.67 -13.92
C SER A 69 -11.79 60.91 -14.61
N PHE A 70 -12.01 60.47 -15.85
CA PHE A 70 -11.03 59.73 -16.67
C PHE A 70 -10.57 60.49 -17.92
N LYS A 71 -10.88 61.79 -18.04
CA LYS A 71 -10.67 62.58 -19.28
C LYS A 71 -9.23 62.56 -19.79
N ASN A 72 -8.26 62.44 -18.90
CA ASN A 72 -6.83 62.47 -19.22
C ASN A 72 -6.22 61.07 -19.43
N LEU A 73 -6.97 59.98 -19.22
CA LEU A 73 -6.48 58.60 -19.30
C LEU A 73 -6.63 58.01 -20.71
N LYS A 74 -6.06 58.69 -21.72
CA LYS A 74 -6.23 58.34 -23.14
C LYS A 74 -5.60 56.99 -23.52
N HIS A 75 -4.66 56.48 -22.72
CA HIS A 75 -3.98 55.21 -22.94
C HIS A 75 -4.61 54.02 -22.21
N LEU A 76 -5.71 54.26 -21.48
CA LEU A 76 -6.36 53.24 -20.67
C LEU A 76 -7.01 52.17 -21.54
N LEU A 77 -6.68 50.91 -21.27
CA LEU A 77 -7.15 49.72 -21.98
C LEU A 77 -8.08 48.88 -21.10
N GLU A 78 -7.81 48.78 -19.80
CA GLU A 78 -8.66 48.05 -18.83
C GLU A 78 -8.98 48.93 -17.62
N LEU A 79 -10.28 48.97 -17.28
CA LEU A 79 -10.81 49.64 -16.10
C LEU A 79 -11.66 48.66 -15.30
N ASP A 80 -11.25 48.41 -14.05
CA ASP A 80 -11.99 47.57 -13.11
C ASP A 80 -12.59 48.44 -12.00
N LEU A 81 -13.92 48.59 -12.03
CA LEU A 81 -14.73 49.27 -11.02
C LEU A 81 -15.67 48.28 -10.29
N SER A 82 -15.41 46.98 -10.40
CA SER A 82 -16.24 45.96 -9.78
C SER A 82 -16.27 46.06 -8.25
N TRP A 83 -17.32 45.54 -7.61
CA TRP A 83 -17.45 45.51 -6.16
C TRP A 83 -17.32 46.90 -5.51
N ASN A 84 -17.97 47.91 -6.10
CA ASN A 84 -18.09 49.25 -5.55
C ASN A 84 -19.54 49.52 -5.09
N LYS A 85 -19.93 50.78 -4.91
CA LYS A 85 -21.26 51.20 -4.48
C LYS A 85 -21.92 52.11 -5.52
N LEU A 86 -21.53 51.99 -6.79
CA LEU A 86 -22.05 52.83 -7.86
C LEU A 86 -23.56 52.65 -7.98
N LYS A 87 -24.32 53.75 -7.90
CA LYS A 87 -25.79 53.72 -7.99
C LYS A 87 -26.33 54.13 -9.36
N ARG A 88 -25.61 55.01 -10.04
CA ARG A 88 -25.94 55.52 -11.37
C ARG A 88 -24.66 55.86 -12.12
N LEU A 89 -24.76 55.85 -13.44
CA LEU A 89 -23.75 56.42 -14.32
C LEU A 89 -24.32 57.72 -14.88
N GLU A 90 -23.51 58.77 -14.96
CA GLU A 90 -23.94 60.05 -15.53
C GLU A 90 -23.35 60.25 -16.93
N LEU A 91 -23.99 61.08 -17.75
CA LEU A 91 -23.44 61.44 -19.07
C LEU A 91 -22.03 62.02 -18.88
N GLY A 92 -21.06 61.43 -19.57
CA GLY A 92 -19.66 61.84 -19.47
C GLY A 92 -18.84 61.15 -18.38
N SER A 93 -19.40 60.18 -17.64
CA SER A 93 -18.67 59.33 -16.68
C SER A 93 -17.41 58.71 -17.30
N PHE A 94 -17.48 58.30 -18.57
CA PHE A 94 -16.39 57.65 -19.30
C PHE A 94 -15.75 58.54 -20.38
N THR A 95 -15.92 59.86 -20.30
CA THR A 95 -15.29 60.79 -21.25
C THR A 95 -13.77 60.61 -21.26
N GLY A 96 -13.18 60.55 -22.46
CA GLY A 96 -11.73 60.39 -22.66
C GLY A 96 -11.25 58.95 -22.86
N LEU A 97 -12.11 57.96 -22.62
CA LEU A 97 -11.77 56.53 -22.65
C LEU A 97 -12.00 55.87 -24.03
N SER A 98 -11.57 56.51 -25.12
CA SER A 98 -11.82 56.00 -26.48
C SER A 98 -11.11 54.70 -26.81
N ASN A 99 -9.95 54.45 -26.19
CA ASN A 99 -9.12 53.26 -26.40
C ASN A 99 -9.44 52.11 -25.43
N LEU A 100 -10.37 52.32 -24.49
CA LEU A 100 -10.71 51.32 -23.48
C LEU A 100 -11.26 50.07 -24.16
N GLN A 101 -10.67 48.92 -23.85
CA GLN A 101 -11.04 47.62 -24.40
C GLN A 101 -11.87 46.80 -23.44
N LYS A 102 -11.68 47.00 -22.13
CA LYS A 102 -12.35 46.21 -21.08
C LYS A 102 -12.84 47.09 -19.94
N LEU A 103 -14.12 46.96 -19.63
CA LEU A 103 -14.79 47.67 -18.55
C LEU A 103 -15.52 46.66 -17.66
N LYS A 104 -15.18 46.65 -16.36
CA LYS A 104 -15.90 45.87 -15.35
C LYS A 104 -16.61 46.78 -14.37
N LEU A 105 -17.91 46.53 -14.22
CA LEU A 105 -18.85 47.23 -13.35
C LEU A 105 -19.65 46.25 -12.49
N GLU A 106 -19.30 44.95 -12.48
CA GLU A 106 -20.06 43.92 -11.77
C GLU A 106 -20.10 44.15 -10.26
N HIS A 107 -21.18 43.67 -9.62
CA HIS A 107 -21.37 43.81 -8.16
C HIS A 107 -21.33 45.28 -7.70
N ASN A 108 -22.07 46.13 -8.38
CA ASN A 108 -22.39 47.49 -7.92
C ASN A 108 -23.90 47.56 -7.59
N ASN A 109 -24.46 48.76 -7.50
CA ASN A 109 -25.88 49.01 -7.26
C ASN A 109 -26.47 49.86 -8.40
N LEU A 110 -25.97 49.69 -9.63
CA LEU A 110 -26.39 50.51 -10.76
C LEU A 110 -27.86 50.21 -11.06
N SER A 111 -28.72 51.22 -11.05
CA SER A 111 -30.07 51.09 -11.60
C SER A 111 -29.98 50.89 -13.11
N LEU A 112 -30.33 49.71 -13.61
CA LEU A 112 -30.25 49.36 -15.03
C LEU A 112 -31.60 49.48 -15.75
N LYS A 113 -32.65 49.87 -15.03
CA LYS A 113 -33.98 50.21 -15.57
C LYS A 113 -33.89 51.15 -16.77
N TRP A 114 -34.35 50.67 -17.92
CA TRP A 114 -34.20 51.37 -19.19
C TRP A 114 -34.75 52.80 -19.25
N LYS A 115 -35.94 53.05 -18.65
CA LYS A 115 -36.58 54.38 -18.69
C LYS A 115 -35.72 55.46 -18.03
N SER A 116 -34.93 55.07 -17.04
CA SER A 116 -34.07 55.95 -16.26
C SER A 116 -32.59 55.85 -16.63
N PHE A 117 -32.19 54.85 -17.42
CA PHE A 117 -30.79 54.66 -17.77
C PHE A 117 -30.35 55.73 -18.78
N PRO A 118 -29.24 56.45 -18.52
CA PRO A 118 -28.84 57.56 -19.40
C PRO A 118 -28.31 57.06 -20.74
N LEU A 119 -29.05 57.41 -21.80
CA LEU A 119 -28.67 57.12 -23.18
C LEU A 119 -27.30 57.77 -23.50
N GLY A 120 -26.43 57.01 -24.18
CA GLY A 120 -25.14 57.51 -24.63
C GLY A 120 -24.01 57.51 -23.60
N VAL A 121 -24.23 57.01 -22.37
CA VAL A 121 -23.18 56.95 -21.34
C VAL A 121 -21.94 56.17 -21.78
N PHE A 122 -22.13 55.13 -22.59
CA PHE A 122 -21.04 54.33 -23.18
C PHE A 122 -20.55 54.86 -24.53
N GLY A 123 -21.11 55.95 -25.06
CA GLY A 123 -20.76 56.52 -26.36
C GLY A 123 -19.26 56.82 -26.55
N PRO A 124 -18.51 57.26 -25.52
CA PRO A 124 -17.06 57.44 -25.64
C PRO A 124 -16.26 56.15 -25.88
N LEU A 125 -16.78 54.98 -25.51
CA LEU A 125 -16.05 53.71 -25.44
C LEU A 125 -15.95 52.98 -26.80
N LYS A 126 -15.40 53.65 -27.81
CA LYS A 126 -15.40 53.18 -29.21
C LYS A 126 -14.62 51.89 -29.46
N SER A 127 -13.61 51.59 -28.64
CA SER A 127 -12.77 50.39 -28.77
C SER A 127 -13.16 49.25 -27.82
N LEU A 128 -14.29 49.35 -27.13
CA LEU A 128 -14.67 48.39 -26.10
C LEU A 128 -14.96 47.01 -26.72
N ARG A 129 -14.29 45.99 -26.18
CA ARG A 129 -14.43 44.57 -26.58
C ARG A 129 -15.08 43.73 -25.49
N HIS A 130 -14.94 44.10 -24.23
CA HIS A 130 -15.54 43.40 -23.09
C HIS A 130 -16.23 44.37 -22.14
N LEU A 131 -17.54 44.19 -21.99
CA LEU A 131 -18.35 44.87 -20.98
C LEU A 131 -18.88 43.83 -19.99
N ASN A 132 -18.57 44.01 -18.71
CA ASN A 132 -19.17 43.24 -17.63
C ASN A 132 -19.93 44.19 -16.69
N ALA A 133 -21.27 44.12 -16.70
CA ALA A 133 -22.17 44.93 -15.90
C ALA A 133 -23.21 44.08 -15.14
N LYS A 134 -22.92 42.79 -14.91
CA LYS A 134 -23.82 41.87 -14.20
C LYS A 134 -23.86 42.12 -12.68
N TYR A 135 -24.85 41.57 -12.00
CA TYR A 135 -25.10 41.69 -10.55
C TYR A 135 -25.16 43.15 -10.06
N ASN A 136 -25.88 43.99 -10.79
CA ASN A 136 -26.11 45.40 -10.48
C ASN A 136 -27.56 45.67 -10.09
N ASP A 137 -28.50 45.11 -10.85
CA ASP A 137 -29.93 45.34 -10.70
C ASP A 137 -30.68 44.04 -11.01
N ARG A 138 -31.63 43.68 -10.15
CA ARG A 138 -32.51 42.52 -10.43
C ARG A 138 -33.56 42.86 -11.47
N ASP A 139 -33.96 44.13 -11.52
CA ASP A 139 -34.86 44.65 -12.56
C ASP A 139 -34.11 44.87 -13.90
N GLY A 140 -32.83 44.46 -13.94
CA GLY A 140 -32.04 44.17 -15.13
C GLY A 140 -31.74 45.33 -16.07
N PHE A 141 -30.87 45.05 -17.03
CA PHE A 141 -30.76 45.87 -18.22
C PHE A 141 -31.80 45.35 -19.22
N LEU A 142 -32.80 46.17 -19.55
CA LEU A 142 -33.66 45.80 -20.67
C LEU A 142 -32.83 45.92 -21.94
N ALA A 143 -32.42 44.76 -22.45
CA ALA A 143 -31.71 44.52 -23.69
C ALA A 143 -32.48 44.96 -24.97
N CYS A 144 -33.62 45.58 -24.73
CA CYS A 144 -34.53 46.26 -25.64
C CYS A 144 -34.07 47.68 -25.98
N THR A 145 -33.07 48.17 -25.24
CA THR A 145 -32.59 49.54 -25.37
C THR A 145 -31.42 49.65 -26.31
N ASN A 146 -31.34 50.83 -26.94
CA ASN A 146 -30.22 51.15 -27.81
C ASN A 146 -28.98 51.65 -27.05
N VAL A 147 -28.87 51.36 -25.74
CA VAL A 147 -27.83 51.93 -24.88
C VAL A 147 -26.43 51.45 -25.27
N ILE A 148 -26.30 50.17 -25.63
CA ILE A 148 -25.01 49.57 -26.03
C ILE A 148 -24.89 49.35 -27.54
N THR A 149 -25.87 49.75 -28.36
CA THR A 149 -25.83 49.55 -29.83
C THR A 149 -24.63 50.19 -30.52
N ASN A 150 -24.06 51.23 -29.91
CA ASN A 150 -22.89 51.93 -30.44
C ASN A 150 -21.56 51.20 -30.22
N LEU A 151 -21.54 50.15 -29.38
CA LEU A 151 -20.34 49.38 -29.04
C LEU A 151 -20.04 48.30 -30.11
N LYS A 152 -19.86 48.71 -31.36
CA LYS A 152 -19.72 47.79 -32.51
C LYS A 152 -18.52 46.83 -32.45
N GLN A 153 -17.53 47.12 -31.61
CA GLN A 153 -16.34 46.27 -31.40
C GLN A 153 -16.53 45.24 -30.28
N LEU A 154 -17.71 45.20 -29.64
CA LEU A 154 -17.94 44.35 -28.49
C LEU A 154 -17.90 42.87 -28.87
N GLU A 155 -17.04 42.11 -28.19
CA GLU A 155 -16.86 40.66 -28.40
C GLU A 155 -17.45 39.86 -27.23
N LYS A 156 -17.49 40.44 -26.02
CA LYS A 156 -17.99 39.79 -24.80
C LYS A 156 -18.92 40.73 -24.03
N LEU A 157 -20.11 40.24 -23.73
CA LEU A 157 -21.13 40.96 -22.97
C LEU A 157 -21.57 40.12 -21.77
N GLU A 158 -21.51 40.70 -20.58
CA GLU A 158 -22.04 40.11 -19.35
C GLU A 158 -22.97 41.12 -18.66
N ILE A 159 -24.26 40.81 -18.56
CA ILE A 159 -25.29 41.75 -18.08
C ILE A 159 -26.38 41.05 -17.27
N ASP A 160 -27.12 41.82 -16.47
CA ASP A 160 -28.38 41.36 -15.89
C ASP A 160 -29.50 41.45 -16.93
N VAL A 161 -30.37 40.44 -16.96
CA VAL A 161 -31.48 40.32 -17.91
C VAL A 161 -32.78 40.16 -17.11
N ASP A 162 -33.78 40.97 -17.45
CA ASP A 162 -35.12 40.93 -16.84
C ASP A 162 -36.18 40.63 -17.90
N GLU A 163 -37.28 40.02 -17.48
CA GLU A 163 -38.45 39.76 -18.32
C GLU A 163 -39.49 40.87 -18.15
N SER A 164 -39.67 41.66 -19.21
CA SER A 164 -40.69 42.72 -19.24
C SER A 164 -41.68 42.48 -20.38
N PRO A 165 -43.00 42.57 -20.13
CA PRO A 165 -44.02 42.49 -21.18
C PRO A 165 -43.81 43.52 -22.30
N ASP A 166 -43.28 44.70 -21.96
CA ASP A 166 -42.94 45.76 -22.91
C ASP A 166 -41.79 45.38 -23.86
N CYS A 167 -41.14 44.24 -23.66
CA CYS A 167 -40.03 43.78 -24.47
C CYS A 167 -39.93 42.25 -24.58
N PRO A 168 -40.62 41.66 -25.57
CA PRO A 168 -40.60 40.22 -25.78
C PRO A 168 -39.28 39.70 -26.37
N ASN A 169 -38.44 40.57 -26.94
CA ASN A 169 -37.17 40.15 -27.55
C ASN A 169 -35.98 40.76 -26.81
N ILE A 170 -35.29 39.90 -26.03
CA ILE A 170 -34.16 40.26 -25.17
C ILE A 170 -32.89 40.64 -25.93
N ASP A 171 -32.88 40.68 -27.25
CA ASP A 171 -31.66 41.02 -27.98
C ASP A 171 -31.85 42.08 -29.07
N LYS A 172 -33.03 42.70 -29.12
CA LYS A 172 -33.36 43.77 -30.06
C LYS A 172 -32.36 44.92 -30.03
N GLY A 173 -31.93 45.33 -28.84
CA GLY A 173 -30.91 46.35 -28.59
C GLY A 173 -29.48 45.91 -28.92
N PHE A 174 -29.27 44.66 -29.33
CA PHE A 174 -27.98 44.09 -29.70
C PHE A 174 -27.84 43.85 -31.20
N SER A 175 -28.84 44.22 -31.99
CA SER A 175 -28.86 44.09 -33.46
C SER A 175 -27.60 44.59 -34.18
N ASN A 176 -26.93 45.62 -33.65
CA ASN A 176 -25.70 46.19 -34.22
C ASN A 176 -24.40 45.56 -33.68
N LEU A 177 -24.46 44.61 -32.74
CA LEU A 177 -23.31 43.99 -32.09
C LEU A 177 -22.82 42.74 -32.85
N THR A 178 -22.48 42.93 -34.13
CA THR A 178 -22.13 41.82 -35.04
C THR A 178 -20.85 41.07 -34.68
N ASN A 179 -19.98 41.65 -33.86
CA ASN A 179 -18.75 41.02 -33.37
C ASN A 179 -18.92 40.21 -32.08
N LEU A 180 -20.13 40.17 -31.52
CA LEU A 180 -20.40 39.54 -30.24
C LEU A 180 -20.26 38.01 -30.33
N LYS A 181 -19.35 37.46 -29.52
CA LYS A 181 -19.01 36.02 -29.48
C LYS A 181 -19.35 35.36 -28.16
N SER A 182 -19.47 36.12 -27.09
CA SER A 182 -19.74 35.60 -25.74
C SER A 182 -20.82 36.41 -25.08
N PHE A 183 -21.86 35.73 -24.63
CA PHE A 183 -22.94 36.30 -23.85
C PHE A 183 -23.04 35.55 -22.51
N ARG A 184 -23.05 36.29 -21.41
CA ARG A 184 -23.30 35.75 -20.06
C ARG A 184 -24.34 36.59 -19.34
N THR A 185 -25.13 35.93 -18.51
CA THR A 185 -26.12 36.58 -17.67
C THR A 185 -25.66 36.65 -16.21
N GLY A 186 -26.17 37.65 -15.49
CA GLY A 186 -26.02 37.82 -14.04
C GLY A 186 -27.28 37.38 -13.30
N TYR A 187 -28.01 38.37 -12.77
CA TYR A 187 -29.41 38.19 -12.46
C TYR A 187 -30.19 38.02 -13.76
N CYS A 188 -31.13 37.08 -13.75
CA CYS A 188 -31.71 36.57 -14.96
C CYS A 188 -33.11 36.01 -14.69
N ASP A 189 -34.13 36.80 -14.95
CA ASP A 189 -35.52 36.45 -14.62
C ASP A 189 -36.37 36.06 -15.84
N PHE A 190 -35.76 35.82 -17.01
CA PHE A 190 -36.51 35.34 -18.17
C PHE A 190 -36.99 33.89 -18.04
N THR A 191 -38.27 33.67 -18.33
CA THR A 191 -39.00 32.42 -18.06
C THR A 191 -39.02 31.45 -19.24
N TYR A 192 -38.88 31.90 -20.49
CA TYR A 192 -38.89 31.01 -21.65
C TYR A 192 -37.74 31.24 -22.62
N LEU A 193 -37.31 30.17 -23.27
CA LEU A 193 -36.44 30.20 -24.44
C LEU A 193 -37.25 29.95 -25.70
N SER A 194 -37.02 30.77 -26.74
CA SER A 194 -37.65 30.61 -28.05
C SER A 194 -36.71 31.00 -29.18
N SER A 195 -37.12 30.75 -30.42
CA SER A 195 -36.37 31.16 -31.62
C SER A 195 -36.07 32.66 -31.69
N TYR A 196 -36.83 33.50 -30.97
CA TYR A 196 -36.63 34.95 -30.92
C TYR A 196 -35.59 35.39 -29.87
N THR A 197 -35.28 34.55 -28.87
CA THR A 197 -34.47 34.95 -27.71
C THR A 197 -33.06 35.41 -28.09
N PHE A 198 -32.45 34.80 -29.11
CA PHE A 198 -31.09 35.10 -29.58
C PHE A 198 -31.04 35.47 -31.08
N GLU A 199 -32.17 35.93 -31.63
CA GLU A 199 -32.36 36.20 -33.06
C GLU A 199 -31.32 37.18 -33.64
N ASN A 200 -30.98 38.25 -32.91
CA ASN A 200 -30.02 39.27 -33.32
C ASN A 200 -28.57 38.92 -32.96
N MET A 201 -28.33 37.99 -32.04
CA MET A 201 -26.99 37.56 -31.61
C MET A 201 -26.51 36.27 -32.31
N LYS A 202 -26.46 36.29 -33.64
CA LYS A 202 -26.23 35.08 -34.47
C LYS A 202 -24.81 34.46 -34.39
N TYR A 203 -23.81 35.23 -33.97
CA TYR A 203 -22.40 34.84 -34.02
C TYR A 203 -21.83 34.36 -32.67
N LEU A 204 -22.71 34.09 -31.69
CA LEU A 204 -22.31 33.62 -30.38
C LEU A 204 -21.61 32.26 -30.46
N GLN A 205 -20.47 32.18 -29.79
CA GLN A 205 -19.68 30.95 -29.58
C GLN A 205 -19.82 30.43 -28.16
N PHE A 206 -20.17 31.30 -27.21
CA PHE A 206 -20.32 30.99 -25.80
C PHE A 206 -21.60 31.66 -25.27
N ILE A 207 -22.50 30.85 -24.72
CA ILE A 207 -23.72 31.31 -24.04
C ILE A 207 -23.71 30.76 -22.63
N ASP A 208 -23.88 31.65 -21.65
CA ASP A 208 -24.09 31.30 -20.25
C ASP A 208 -25.35 31.97 -19.72
N ILE A 209 -26.37 31.13 -19.58
CA ILE A 209 -27.66 31.46 -19.01
C ILE A 209 -27.86 30.69 -17.70
N SER A 210 -26.75 30.30 -17.05
CA SER A 210 -26.85 29.60 -15.78
C SER A 210 -27.52 30.47 -14.72
N ARG A 211 -28.30 29.82 -13.85
CA ARG A 211 -29.08 30.48 -12.78
C ARG A 211 -30.18 31.42 -13.27
N CYS A 212 -30.60 31.31 -14.53
CA CYS A 212 -31.82 31.95 -15.01
C CYS A 212 -33.08 31.20 -14.52
N SER A 213 -34.19 31.93 -14.39
CA SER A 213 -35.49 31.40 -13.94
C SER A 213 -36.32 30.76 -15.08
N ILE A 214 -35.67 30.04 -15.99
CA ILE A 214 -36.31 29.48 -17.19
C ILE A 214 -37.18 28.27 -16.79
N SER A 215 -38.45 28.32 -17.17
CA SER A 215 -39.45 27.29 -16.94
C SER A 215 -39.90 26.54 -18.20
N GLU A 216 -39.65 27.10 -19.40
CA GLU A 216 -40.09 26.49 -20.67
C GLU A 216 -39.07 26.71 -21.78
N VAL A 217 -38.87 25.69 -22.63
CA VAL A 217 -38.01 25.77 -23.82
C VAL A 217 -38.79 25.39 -25.07
N HIS A 218 -38.90 26.32 -26.01
CA HIS A 218 -39.53 26.06 -27.31
C HIS A 218 -38.55 25.52 -28.34
N ASP A 219 -39.08 24.86 -29.36
CA ASP A 219 -38.32 24.38 -30.51
C ASP A 219 -37.58 25.52 -31.21
N GLY A 220 -36.38 25.21 -31.70
CA GLY A 220 -35.55 26.18 -32.41
C GLY A 220 -34.96 27.29 -31.54
N SER A 221 -35.01 27.18 -30.20
CA SER A 221 -34.42 28.17 -29.28
C SER A 221 -32.95 28.52 -29.54
N PHE A 222 -32.20 27.60 -30.16
CA PHE A 222 -30.79 27.80 -30.53
C PHE A 222 -30.53 27.63 -32.03
N GLN A 223 -31.57 27.70 -32.86
CA GLN A 223 -31.48 27.35 -34.29
C GLN A 223 -30.54 28.27 -35.07
N ASP A 224 -30.45 29.55 -34.67
CA ASP A 224 -29.68 30.58 -35.38
C ASP A 224 -28.20 30.63 -34.94
N GLN A 225 -27.86 29.97 -33.83
CA GLN A 225 -26.53 30.02 -33.22
C GLN A 225 -25.57 29.01 -33.88
N LYS A 226 -25.35 29.19 -35.19
CA LYS A 226 -24.51 28.30 -36.03
C LYS A 226 -23.03 28.27 -35.65
N GLN A 227 -22.58 29.12 -34.73
CA GLN A 227 -21.21 29.15 -34.23
C GLN A 227 -21.09 28.73 -32.75
N LEU A 228 -22.19 28.30 -32.12
CA LEU A 228 -22.20 27.97 -30.69
C LEU A 228 -21.30 26.77 -30.40
N LYS A 229 -20.32 26.98 -29.52
CA LYS A 229 -19.37 25.94 -29.08
C LYS A 229 -19.59 25.55 -27.63
N VAL A 230 -20.02 26.48 -26.79
CA VAL A 230 -20.22 26.25 -25.35
C VAL A 230 -21.56 26.80 -24.92
N LEU A 231 -22.37 25.94 -24.29
CA LEU A 231 -23.62 26.30 -23.66
C LEU A 231 -23.58 25.94 -22.18
N ASN A 232 -23.83 26.92 -21.31
CA ASN A 232 -23.98 26.72 -19.88
C ASN A 232 -25.43 27.02 -19.46
N ILE A 233 -26.12 25.97 -19.02
CA ILE A 233 -27.51 25.95 -18.54
C ILE A 233 -27.56 25.40 -17.10
N SER A 234 -26.48 25.57 -16.35
CA SER A 234 -26.39 25.09 -14.96
C SER A 234 -27.38 25.83 -14.05
N HIS A 235 -27.83 25.18 -12.98
CA HIS A 235 -28.70 25.79 -11.97
C HIS A 235 -30.03 26.33 -12.50
N ILE A 236 -30.54 25.77 -13.59
CA ILE A 236 -31.92 25.97 -14.06
C ILE A 236 -32.74 24.75 -13.62
N ASN A 237 -34.04 24.86 -13.41
CA ASN A 237 -34.86 23.74 -12.92
C ASN A 237 -35.65 23.06 -14.05
N PHE A 238 -34.92 22.57 -15.05
CA PHE A 238 -35.47 21.95 -16.25
C PHE A 238 -35.97 20.53 -15.99
N ASP A 239 -37.01 20.14 -16.72
CA ASP A 239 -37.38 18.75 -16.86
C ASP A 239 -36.60 18.08 -18.02
N ILE A 240 -36.89 16.81 -18.30
CA ILE A 240 -36.19 16.07 -19.35
C ILE A 240 -36.62 16.49 -20.77
N TYR A 241 -37.83 17.02 -20.93
CA TYR A 241 -38.34 17.48 -22.22
C TYR A 241 -37.64 18.76 -22.64
N ASP A 242 -37.50 19.73 -21.71
CA ASP A 242 -36.74 20.97 -21.94
C ASP A 242 -35.32 20.65 -22.45
N ILE A 243 -34.63 19.73 -21.77
CA ILE A 243 -33.28 19.32 -22.13
C ILE A 243 -33.24 18.61 -23.49
N SER A 244 -34.25 17.79 -23.79
CA SER A 244 -34.37 17.11 -25.08
C SER A 244 -34.52 18.13 -26.21
N THR A 245 -35.39 19.13 -26.04
CA THR A 245 -35.58 20.24 -26.99
C THR A 245 -34.28 21.04 -27.20
N ILE A 246 -33.52 21.32 -26.14
CA ILE A 246 -32.20 21.97 -26.26
C ILE A 246 -31.24 21.11 -27.10
N VAL A 247 -31.14 19.82 -26.78
CA VAL A 247 -30.17 18.92 -27.44
C VAL A 247 -30.52 18.68 -28.92
N GLU A 248 -31.79 18.73 -29.30
CA GLU A 248 -32.19 18.62 -30.71
C GLU A 248 -31.58 19.71 -31.59
N ASN A 249 -31.42 20.92 -31.05
CA ASN A 249 -30.78 22.03 -31.76
C ASN A 249 -29.30 21.73 -32.09
N PHE A 250 -28.64 20.87 -31.30
CA PHE A 250 -27.21 20.59 -31.44
C PHE A 250 -26.81 19.88 -32.73
N ARG A 251 -27.75 19.22 -33.40
CA ARG A 251 -27.51 18.66 -34.75
C ARG A 251 -27.12 19.74 -35.76
N SER A 252 -27.54 20.97 -35.52
CA SER A 252 -27.34 22.12 -36.42
C SER A 252 -26.30 23.13 -35.92
N THR A 253 -25.62 22.83 -34.80
CA THR A 253 -24.62 23.71 -34.18
C THR A 253 -23.30 22.96 -33.95
N PRO A 254 -22.14 23.64 -34.03
CA PRO A 254 -20.84 23.01 -33.78
C PRO A 254 -20.54 22.93 -32.27
N ILE A 255 -21.52 22.53 -31.46
CA ILE A 255 -21.40 22.49 -30.01
C ILE A 255 -20.26 21.53 -29.61
N GLN A 256 -19.41 21.98 -28.70
CA GLN A 256 -18.27 21.22 -28.18
C GLN A 256 -18.41 20.94 -26.68
N LYS A 257 -19.10 21.82 -25.94
CA LYS A 257 -19.27 21.71 -24.50
C LYS A 257 -20.68 22.06 -24.05
N LEU A 258 -21.29 21.13 -23.32
CA LEU A 258 -22.53 21.38 -22.59
C LEU A 258 -22.27 21.32 -21.08
N ILE A 259 -22.70 22.36 -20.38
CA ILE A 259 -22.66 22.42 -18.92
C ILE A 259 -24.10 22.48 -18.41
N MET A 260 -24.54 21.41 -17.75
CA MET A 260 -25.87 21.28 -17.16
C MET A 260 -25.76 20.78 -15.71
N THR A 261 -24.97 21.49 -14.90
CA THR A 261 -24.76 21.15 -13.49
C THR A 261 -25.94 21.63 -12.66
N ARG A 262 -26.53 20.77 -11.83
CA ARG A 262 -27.72 21.09 -11.01
C ARG A 262 -28.86 21.67 -11.86
N THR A 263 -29.15 21.03 -12.99
CA THR A 263 -30.10 21.51 -13.99
C THR A 263 -31.44 20.75 -13.96
N LEU A 264 -31.47 19.55 -13.40
CA LEU A 264 -32.62 18.65 -13.54
C LEU A 264 -33.50 18.64 -12.30
N ARG A 265 -34.82 18.79 -12.51
CA ARG A 265 -35.85 18.64 -11.48
C ARG A 265 -36.03 17.19 -11.04
N ASP A 266 -36.11 16.29 -12.02
CA ASP A 266 -36.35 14.86 -11.83
C ASP A 266 -35.34 14.03 -12.63
N THR A 267 -34.62 13.13 -11.96
CA THR A 267 -33.58 12.29 -12.59
C THR A 267 -33.98 10.82 -12.78
N VAL A 268 -35.19 10.43 -12.40
CA VAL A 268 -35.66 9.04 -12.41
C VAL A 268 -36.15 8.58 -13.80
N SER A 269 -36.08 9.44 -14.81
CA SER A 269 -36.63 9.17 -16.15
C SER A 269 -35.87 8.08 -16.93
N LEU A 270 -36.62 7.26 -17.68
CA LEU A 270 -36.12 6.27 -18.66
C LEU A 270 -35.65 6.91 -19.98
N ALA A 271 -35.81 8.23 -20.15
CA ALA A 271 -35.55 8.95 -21.41
C ALA A 271 -34.06 9.31 -21.66
N TRP A 272 -33.13 8.82 -20.84
CA TRP A 272 -31.70 9.06 -21.06
C TRP A 272 -31.16 8.42 -22.34
N ASP A 273 -31.77 7.32 -22.79
CA ASP A 273 -31.43 6.69 -24.07
C ASP A 273 -31.62 7.68 -25.24
N ASP A 274 -32.73 8.44 -25.26
CA ASP A 274 -33.04 9.42 -26.31
C ASP A 274 -32.10 10.63 -26.24
N PHE A 275 -31.86 11.14 -25.03
CA PHE A 275 -30.90 12.24 -24.81
C PHE A 275 -29.51 11.91 -25.38
N PHE A 276 -28.93 10.76 -25.01
CA PHE A 276 -27.61 10.36 -25.50
C PHE A 276 -27.64 10.01 -26.98
N ASN A 277 -28.74 9.47 -27.50
CA ASN A 277 -28.90 9.19 -28.92
C ASN A 277 -28.90 10.47 -29.75
N CYS A 278 -29.57 11.53 -29.29
CA CYS A 278 -29.52 12.85 -29.94
C CYS A 278 -28.11 13.45 -29.89
N LEU A 279 -27.40 13.32 -28.75
CA LEU A 279 -26.02 13.80 -28.63
C LEU A 279 -25.03 13.09 -29.56
N LYS A 280 -25.28 11.85 -29.98
CA LYS A 280 -24.40 11.13 -30.93
C LYS A 280 -24.23 11.86 -32.26
N GLN A 281 -25.24 12.62 -32.67
CA GLN A 281 -25.23 13.38 -33.92
C GLN A 281 -24.58 14.77 -33.75
N SER A 282 -24.15 15.11 -32.53
CA SER A 282 -23.52 16.38 -32.20
C SER A 282 -21.98 16.29 -32.19
N GLY A 283 -21.33 17.46 -32.23
CA GLY A 283 -19.88 17.59 -32.08
C GLY A 283 -19.37 17.58 -30.63
N ILE A 284 -20.20 17.18 -29.66
CA ILE A 284 -19.90 17.38 -28.24
C ILE A 284 -18.65 16.61 -27.79
N LYS A 285 -17.73 17.31 -27.13
CA LYS A 285 -16.49 16.77 -26.58
C LYS A 285 -16.50 16.73 -25.05
N GLU A 286 -17.20 17.66 -24.43
CA GLU A 286 -17.29 17.76 -22.97
C GLU A 286 -18.74 17.89 -22.53
N LEU A 287 -19.17 16.98 -21.66
CA LEU A 287 -20.50 16.97 -21.07
C LEU A 287 -20.38 17.00 -19.55
N GLN A 288 -20.89 18.07 -18.94
CA GLN A 288 -20.91 18.23 -17.48
C GLN A 288 -22.33 18.13 -16.94
N MET A 289 -22.60 17.06 -16.20
CA MET A 289 -23.91 16.70 -15.63
C MET A 289 -23.82 16.52 -14.11
N GLY A 290 -22.89 17.23 -13.46
CA GLY A 290 -22.69 17.11 -12.03
C GLY A 290 -23.85 17.70 -11.21
N GLY A 291 -24.03 17.28 -9.96
CA GLY A 291 -24.99 17.93 -9.06
C GLY A 291 -26.46 17.73 -9.40
N ASN A 292 -26.82 16.83 -10.31
CA ASN A 292 -28.20 16.60 -10.73
C ASN A 292 -28.95 15.60 -9.83
N SER A 293 -28.31 15.03 -8.80
CA SER A 293 -28.89 14.02 -7.92
C SER A 293 -29.16 12.65 -8.58
N PHE A 294 -28.46 12.33 -9.68
CA PHE A 294 -28.59 11.03 -10.35
C PHE A 294 -28.33 9.85 -9.38
N VAL A 295 -29.24 8.89 -9.33
CA VAL A 295 -29.06 7.64 -8.56
C VAL A 295 -28.37 6.55 -9.38
N TYR A 296 -28.66 6.51 -10.69
CA TYR A 296 -27.98 5.67 -11.67
C TYR A 296 -28.01 6.32 -13.04
N VAL A 297 -27.04 5.96 -13.89
CA VAL A 297 -27.05 6.30 -15.31
C VAL A 297 -26.84 5.01 -16.08
N ILE A 298 -27.88 4.54 -16.76
CA ILE A 298 -27.86 3.33 -17.58
C ILE A 298 -28.26 3.74 -18.99
N VAL A 299 -27.36 3.53 -19.94
CA VAL A 299 -27.56 3.86 -21.36
C VAL A 299 -27.35 2.59 -22.16
N LYS A 300 -28.34 2.21 -22.95
CA LYS A 300 -28.26 1.01 -23.80
C LYS A 300 -27.31 1.18 -24.98
N TYR A 301 -27.14 2.43 -25.39
CA TYR A 301 -26.35 2.82 -26.54
C TYR A 301 -24.98 3.38 -26.12
N PRO A 302 -23.97 3.31 -27.01
CA PRO A 302 -22.70 3.98 -26.76
C PRO A 302 -22.87 5.48 -26.57
N LEU A 303 -22.07 6.06 -25.67
CA LEU A 303 -21.93 7.50 -25.58
C LEU A 303 -21.47 8.10 -26.92
N PRO A 304 -21.69 9.41 -27.16
CA PRO A 304 -21.24 10.07 -28.37
C PRO A 304 -19.75 9.79 -28.64
N PRO A 305 -19.39 9.38 -29.88
CA PRO A 305 -18.01 8.96 -30.19
C PRO A 305 -17.01 10.13 -30.14
N THR A 306 -17.51 11.36 -30.20
CA THR A 306 -16.76 12.62 -30.04
C THR A 306 -16.50 12.99 -28.59
N LEU A 307 -17.17 12.35 -27.62
CA LEU A 307 -17.08 12.70 -26.22
C LEU A 307 -15.72 12.29 -25.62
N GLU A 308 -14.97 13.29 -25.17
CA GLU A 308 -13.64 13.15 -24.58
C GLU A 308 -13.68 13.29 -23.05
N ILE A 309 -14.58 14.13 -22.52
CA ILE A 309 -14.71 14.42 -21.08
C ILE A 309 -16.15 14.24 -20.65
N PHE A 310 -16.37 13.41 -19.62
CA PHE A 310 -17.68 13.20 -19.03
C PHE A 310 -17.63 13.41 -17.52
N ASP A 311 -18.39 14.39 -17.04
CA ASP A 311 -18.48 14.74 -15.63
C ASP A 311 -19.86 14.41 -15.06
N LEU A 312 -19.86 13.42 -14.17
CA LEU A 312 -21.01 12.93 -13.40
C LEU A 312 -20.80 13.13 -11.90
N SER A 313 -19.92 14.06 -11.52
CA SER A 313 -19.57 14.31 -10.13
C SER A 313 -20.71 14.91 -9.29
N TYR A 314 -20.63 14.80 -7.96
CA TYR A 314 -21.62 15.37 -7.04
C TYR A 314 -23.05 14.88 -7.32
N ASN A 315 -23.21 13.60 -7.67
CA ASN A 315 -24.52 12.97 -7.82
C ASN A 315 -24.71 11.92 -6.70
N ASN A 316 -25.79 11.15 -6.76
CA ASN A 316 -26.11 10.09 -5.81
C ASN A 316 -25.87 8.70 -6.42
N LEU A 317 -24.91 8.59 -7.36
CA LEU A 317 -24.76 7.39 -8.18
C LEU A 317 -24.35 6.19 -7.33
N ASN A 318 -25.16 5.13 -7.35
CA ASN A 318 -24.79 3.85 -6.76
C ASN A 318 -24.41 2.79 -7.81
N LYS A 319 -24.71 3.05 -9.09
CA LYS A 319 -24.35 2.22 -10.24
C LYS A 319 -24.35 3.06 -11.51
N PHE A 320 -23.59 2.63 -12.51
CA PHE A 320 -23.70 3.16 -13.87
C PHE A 320 -23.36 2.09 -14.90
N GLN A 321 -23.88 2.24 -16.11
CA GLN A 321 -23.64 1.31 -17.21
C GLN A 321 -23.80 2.04 -18.55
N PHE A 322 -22.69 2.22 -19.27
CA PHE A 322 -22.67 2.83 -20.60
C PHE A 322 -21.33 2.54 -21.31
N GLU A 323 -21.36 2.45 -22.64
CA GLU A 323 -20.14 2.28 -23.45
C GLU A 323 -19.45 3.61 -23.72
N MET A 324 -18.13 3.64 -23.52
CA MET A 324 -17.30 4.85 -23.56
C MET A 324 -16.22 4.73 -24.65
N PRO A 325 -16.55 4.74 -25.94
CA PRO A 325 -15.61 4.35 -27.00
C PRO A 325 -14.32 5.18 -27.04
N ASN A 326 -14.40 6.50 -26.80
CA ASN A 326 -13.29 7.44 -26.96
C ASN A 326 -13.00 8.34 -25.74
N LEU A 327 -13.61 8.03 -24.60
CA LEU A 327 -13.51 8.87 -23.42
C LEU A 327 -12.06 8.95 -22.89
N MET A 328 -11.60 10.17 -22.62
CA MET A 328 -10.27 10.45 -22.07
C MET A 328 -10.32 10.80 -20.59
N GLN A 329 -11.39 11.46 -20.13
CA GLN A 329 -11.56 11.81 -18.73
C GLN A 329 -12.95 11.43 -18.22
N LEU A 330 -13.00 10.70 -17.11
CA LEU A 330 -14.22 10.34 -16.41
C LEU A 330 -14.19 10.86 -14.97
N LYS A 331 -15.11 11.76 -14.64
CA LYS A 331 -15.23 12.36 -13.31
C LYS A 331 -16.47 11.83 -12.62
N LEU A 332 -16.26 11.11 -11.52
CA LEU A 332 -17.30 10.44 -10.74
C LEU A 332 -17.18 10.78 -9.24
N GLN A 333 -16.43 11.81 -8.87
CA GLN A 333 -16.23 12.17 -7.47
C GLN A 333 -17.52 12.59 -6.77
N ASN A 334 -17.59 12.39 -5.45
CA ASN A 334 -18.77 12.68 -4.64
C ASN A 334 -20.02 11.94 -5.16
N ASN A 335 -19.98 10.61 -5.08
CA ASN A 335 -21.07 9.70 -5.41
C ASN A 335 -21.12 8.55 -4.38
N GLY A 336 -21.96 7.53 -4.60
CA GLY A 336 -22.14 6.36 -3.73
C GLY A 336 -21.64 5.05 -4.33
N LEU A 337 -20.59 5.07 -5.17
CA LEU A 337 -20.21 3.93 -6.03
C LEU A 337 -19.48 2.79 -5.32
N GLY A 338 -19.12 2.93 -4.04
CA GLY A 338 -18.28 1.97 -3.31
C GLY A 338 -18.71 0.50 -3.43
N LYS A 339 -20.00 0.19 -3.23
CA LYS A 339 -20.51 -1.20 -3.35
C LYS A 339 -20.46 -1.73 -4.78
N PHE A 340 -20.71 -0.86 -5.77
CA PHE A 340 -20.73 -1.23 -7.17
C PHE A 340 -19.32 -1.51 -7.70
N LEU A 341 -18.35 -0.66 -7.37
CA LEU A 341 -16.95 -0.80 -7.79
C LEU A 341 -16.23 -1.98 -7.13
N ALA A 342 -16.75 -2.49 -6.01
CA ALA A 342 -16.29 -3.73 -5.40
C ALA A 342 -16.75 -4.99 -6.16
N SER A 343 -17.75 -4.88 -7.04
CA SER A 343 -18.34 -6.01 -7.76
C SER A 343 -17.76 -6.18 -9.18
N ASN A 344 -17.82 -7.39 -9.74
CA ASN A 344 -17.36 -7.66 -11.12
C ASN A 344 -18.33 -7.17 -12.22
N ARG A 345 -19.23 -6.23 -11.92
CA ARG A 345 -20.28 -5.80 -12.85
C ARG A 345 -19.82 -4.73 -13.86
N TYR A 346 -18.61 -4.22 -13.71
CA TYR A 346 -18.03 -3.17 -14.55
C TYR A 346 -17.44 -3.72 -15.88
N SER A 347 -17.16 -5.02 -15.96
CA SER A 347 -16.19 -5.65 -16.89
C SER A 347 -16.58 -5.78 -18.37
N LYS A 348 -17.59 -5.05 -18.89
CA LYS A 348 -18.05 -5.24 -20.28
C LYS A 348 -17.95 -4.03 -21.21
N GLN A 349 -17.58 -2.85 -20.75
CA GLN A 349 -17.78 -1.62 -21.53
C GLN A 349 -16.67 -0.60 -21.25
N SER A 350 -15.50 -0.77 -21.90
CA SER A 350 -14.27 -0.09 -21.51
C SER A 350 -13.68 0.81 -22.61
N SER A 351 -13.19 1.99 -22.22
CA SER A 351 -12.50 2.91 -23.12
C SER A 351 -11.01 2.63 -23.17
N LYS A 352 -10.46 2.32 -24.36
CA LYS A 352 -9.00 2.15 -24.53
C LYS A 352 -8.21 3.47 -24.50
N ARG A 353 -8.91 4.61 -24.37
CA ARG A 353 -8.32 5.96 -24.41
C ARG A 353 -8.37 6.69 -23.06
N LEU A 354 -8.94 6.09 -22.02
CA LEU A 354 -9.10 6.75 -20.73
C LEU A 354 -7.72 7.08 -20.12
N GLU A 355 -7.50 8.35 -19.82
CA GLU A 355 -6.25 8.87 -19.23
C GLU A 355 -6.44 9.35 -17.79
N TYR A 356 -7.64 9.83 -17.44
CA TYR A 356 -7.95 10.37 -16.12
C TYR A 356 -9.25 9.79 -15.58
N VAL A 357 -9.22 9.27 -14.36
CA VAL A 357 -10.41 8.86 -13.63
C VAL A 357 -10.42 9.46 -12.22
N ASP A 358 -11.54 10.09 -11.86
CA ASP A 358 -11.77 10.60 -10.50
C ASP A 358 -12.88 9.82 -9.80
N LEU A 359 -12.48 9.05 -8.80
CA LEU A 359 -13.33 8.24 -7.94
C LEU A 359 -13.24 8.72 -6.48
N SER A 360 -12.77 9.94 -6.24
CA SER A 360 -12.68 10.48 -4.88
C SER A 360 -14.06 10.64 -4.23
N PHE A 361 -14.14 10.59 -2.90
CA PHE A 361 -15.41 10.75 -2.18
C PHE A 361 -16.52 9.77 -2.65
N ASN A 362 -16.22 8.47 -2.76
CA ASN A 362 -17.18 7.44 -3.20
C ASN A 362 -17.45 6.35 -2.15
N VAL A 363 -16.94 6.53 -0.93
CA VAL A 363 -17.05 5.56 0.17
C VAL A 363 -16.58 4.17 -0.26
N ILE A 364 -15.51 4.12 -1.06
CA ILE A 364 -14.94 2.88 -1.59
C ILE A 364 -14.17 2.17 -0.49
N HIS A 365 -14.58 0.96 -0.14
CA HIS A 365 -13.88 0.08 0.82
C HIS A 365 -12.93 -0.89 0.12
N LYS A 366 -13.34 -1.40 -1.04
CA LYS A 366 -12.56 -2.33 -1.85
C LYS A 366 -12.89 -2.09 -3.32
N LEU A 367 -11.90 -2.28 -4.19
CA LEU A 367 -12.07 -2.28 -5.64
C LEU A 367 -12.04 -3.72 -6.15
N HIS A 368 -12.81 -4.00 -7.21
CA HIS A 368 -12.69 -5.25 -7.93
C HIS A 368 -11.31 -5.35 -8.62
N PHE A 369 -10.73 -6.56 -8.67
CA PHE A 369 -9.36 -6.76 -9.15
C PHE A 369 -9.15 -6.23 -10.58
N THR A 370 -10.12 -6.44 -11.47
CA THR A 370 -10.00 -6.07 -12.89
C THR A 370 -10.56 -4.69 -13.25
N ILE A 371 -10.88 -3.84 -12.26
CA ILE A 371 -11.60 -2.57 -12.50
C ILE A 371 -10.90 -1.65 -13.52
N PHE A 372 -9.58 -1.63 -13.55
CA PHE A 372 -8.78 -0.81 -14.48
C PHE A 372 -8.09 -1.61 -15.59
N HIS A 373 -8.36 -2.92 -15.70
CA HIS A 373 -7.61 -3.82 -16.59
C HIS A 373 -7.64 -3.35 -18.06
N ASP A 374 -8.81 -2.92 -18.54
CA ASP A 374 -9.01 -2.50 -19.94
C ASP A 374 -8.56 -1.06 -20.27
N HIS A 375 -7.88 -0.37 -19.35
CA HIS A 375 -7.54 1.05 -19.47
C HIS A 375 -6.03 1.31 -19.46
N PRO A 376 -5.25 0.78 -20.43
CA PRO A 376 -3.79 0.81 -20.40
C PRO A 376 -3.18 2.21 -20.54
N LYS A 377 -3.98 3.19 -20.98
CA LYS A 377 -3.57 4.60 -21.12
C LYS A 377 -3.83 5.46 -19.89
N LEU A 378 -4.34 4.89 -18.79
CA LEU A 378 -4.59 5.64 -17.56
C LEU A 378 -3.28 6.24 -17.04
N LYS A 379 -3.29 7.56 -16.91
CA LYS A 379 -2.20 8.36 -16.34
C LYS A 379 -2.50 8.75 -14.90
N THR A 380 -3.75 9.11 -14.62
CA THR A 380 -4.16 9.58 -13.29
C THR A 380 -5.35 8.80 -12.77
N ILE A 381 -5.20 8.23 -11.57
CA ILE A 381 -6.26 7.60 -10.81
C ILE A 381 -6.39 8.36 -9.48
N ASN A 382 -7.51 9.04 -9.29
CA ASN A 382 -7.83 9.70 -8.03
C ASN A 382 -8.80 8.84 -7.20
N LEU A 383 -8.30 8.27 -6.10
CA LEU A 383 -9.05 7.47 -5.13
C LEU A 383 -9.06 8.13 -3.74
N SER A 384 -8.74 9.42 -3.66
CA SER A 384 -8.68 10.14 -2.39
C SER A 384 -10.03 10.22 -1.67
N TYR A 385 -10.02 10.46 -0.37
CA TYR A 385 -11.25 10.61 0.44
C TYR A 385 -12.20 9.41 0.30
N ASN A 386 -11.65 8.20 0.40
CA ASN A 386 -12.39 6.95 0.44
C ASN A 386 -12.11 6.22 1.76
N ILE A 387 -12.53 4.96 1.87
CA ILE A 387 -12.32 4.13 3.07
C ILE A 387 -11.51 2.88 2.75
N LEU A 388 -10.61 2.96 1.76
CA LEU A 388 -9.75 1.85 1.33
C LEU A 388 -8.79 1.47 2.46
N THR A 389 -8.66 0.18 2.73
CA THR A 389 -7.67 -0.38 3.66
C THR A 389 -6.46 -0.98 2.94
N ASP A 390 -6.61 -1.34 1.67
CA ASP A 390 -5.58 -1.90 0.79
C ASP A 390 -5.89 -1.56 -0.68
N ILE A 391 -4.90 -1.74 -1.57
CA ILE A 391 -5.01 -1.54 -3.02
C ILE A 391 -4.84 -2.87 -3.77
N SER A 392 -5.92 -3.66 -3.84
CA SER A 392 -5.92 -5.02 -4.38
C SER A 392 -6.42 -5.11 -5.84
N PHE A 393 -6.06 -4.16 -6.72
CA PHE A 393 -6.44 -4.20 -8.14
C PHE A 393 -5.24 -4.45 -9.04
N ASP A 394 -5.51 -4.89 -10.27
CA ASP A 394 -4.50 -5.27 -11.24
C ASP A 394 -3.76 -4.05 -11.79
N PHE A 395 -2.46 -4.02 -11.52
CA PHE A 395 -1.54 -2.99 -12.01
C PHE A 395 -0.87 -3.38 -13.34
N SER A 396 -0.98 -4.63 -13.79
CA SER A 396 -0.19 -5.18 -14.91
C SER A 396 -0.37 -4.43 -16.23
N THR A 397 -1.55 -3.84 -16.46
CA THR A 397 -1.89 -3.10 -17.68
C THR A 397 -1.61 -1.59 -17.58
N LEU A 398 -1.39 -1.05 -16.37
CA LEU A 398 -1.29 0.39 -16.07
C LEU A 398 0.12 0.96 -16.33
N ARG A 399 0.66 0.71 -17.52
CA ARG A 399 2.04 1.10 -17.89
C ARG A 399 2.23 2.60 -18.04
N SER A 400 1.17 3.34 -18.32
CA SER A 400 1.19 4.81 -18.46
C SER A 400 0.86 5.55 -17.17
N LEU A 401 0.74 4.86 -16.02
CA LEU A 401 0.34 5.49 -14.78
C LEU A 401 1.42 6.44 -14.26
N GLU A 402 1.03 7.70 -14.07
CA GLU A 402 1.85 8.81 -13.62
C GLU A 402 1.45 9.29 -12.22
N MET A 403 0.16 9.22 -11.86
CA MET A 403 -0.36 9.72 -10.59
C MET A 403 -1.40 8.76 -10.01
N LEU A 404 -1.15 8.31 -8.77
CA LEU A 404 -2.10 7.55 -7.97
C LEU A 404 -2.35 8.29 -6.65
N ASN A 405 -3.50 8.97 -6.56
CA ASN A 405 -3.88 9.68 -5.33
C ASN A 405 -4.69 8.77 -4.42
N LEU A 406 -4.12 8.40 -3.28
CA LEU A 406 -4.72 7.58 -2.23
C LEU A 406 -4.86 8.36 -0.91
N SER A 407 -4.70 9.68 -0.94
CA SER A 407 -4.78 10.51 0.26
C SER A 407 -6.14 10.40 0.95
N HIS A 408 -6.19 10.61 2.26
CA HIS A 408 -7.44 10.53 3.03
C HIS A 408 -8.17 9.17 2.87
N ASN A 409 -7.44 8.06 3.04
CA ASN A 409 -7.99 6.70 3.10
C ASN A 409 -7.66 6.05 4.47
N LYS A 410 -7.91 4.74 4.61
CA LYS A 410 -7.64 3.95 5.82
C LYS A 410 -6.53 2.91 5.61
N ILE A 411 -5.61 3.16 4.68
CA ILE A 411 -4.56 2.22 4.31
C ILE A 411 -3.57 2.09 5.46
N LEU A 412 -3.29 0.85 5.86
CA LEU A 412 -2.31 0.53 6.92
C LEU A 412 -0.92 0.25 6.32
N ALA A 413 -0.88 -0.53 5.25
CA ALA A 413 0.30 -0.89 4.48
C ALA A 413 -0.14 -1.45 3.12
N PHE A 414 0.78 -1.49 2.14
CA PHE A 414 0.55 -2.22 0.89
C PHE A 414 0.95 -3.69 1.02
N SER A 415 0.15 -4.59 0.42
CA SER A 415 0.48 -6.00 0.26
C SER A 415 1.76 -6.21 -0.57
N GLU A 416 2.33 -7.41 -0.49
CA GLU A 416 3.53 -7.76 -1.25
C GLU A 416 3.31 -7.68 -2.76
N GLU A 417 2.16 -8.17 -3.24
CA GLU A 417 1.80 -8.15 -4.66
C GLU A 417 1.71 -6.72 -5.19
N SER A 418 1.04 -5.82 -4.46
CA SER A 418 0.89 -4.42 -4.84
C SER A 418 2.22 -3.68 -4.82
N ARG A 419 3.10 -3.93 -3.83
CA ARG A 419 4.46 -3.36 -3.81
C ARG A 419 5.29 -3.81 -5.00
N ASN A 420 5.26 -5.11 -5.32
CA ASN A 420 6.00 -5.67 -6.46
C ASN A 420 5.50 -5.07 -7.79
N ALA A 421 4.19 -4.97 -7.98
CA ALA A 421 3.61 -4.41 -9.19
C ALA A 421 3.92 -2.91 -9.34
N ILE A 422 3.78 -2.12 -8.27
CA ILE A 422 4.12 -0.69 -8.27
C ILE A 422 5.60 -0.48 -8.56
N SER A 423 6.48 -1.29 -7.95
CA SER A 423 7.93 -1.19 -8.18
C SER A 423 8.29 -1.43 -9.65
N ASN A 424 7.59 -2.35 -10.31
CA ASN A 424 7.82 -2.61 -11.73
C ASN A 424 7.37 -1.43 -12.61
N ILE A 425 6.22 -0.80 -12.30
CA ILE A 425 5.75 0.38 -13.02
C ILE A 425 6.71 1.56 -12.79
N ALA A 426 7.10 1.81 -11.53
CA ALA A 426 7.95 2.92 -11.12
C ALA A 426 9.38 2.87 -11.72
N LYS A 427 9.82 1.73 -12.27
CA LYS A 427 11.06 1.63 -13.05
C LYS A 427 10.93 2.20 -14.46
N SER A 428 9.73 2.18 -15.02
CA SER A 428 9.45 2.57 -16.42
C SER A 428 8.61 3.84 -16.57
N SER A 429 8.05 4.37 -15.49
CA SER A 429 7.23 5.59 -15.51
C SER A 429 7.62 6.57 -14.39
N SER A 430 7.23 7.83 -14.55
CA SER A 430 7.38 8.88 -13.53
C SER A 430 6.28 8.81 -12.46
N LEU A 431 5.93 7.60 -12.00
CA LEU A 431 4.82 7.37 -11.08
C LEU A 431 5.00 8.16 -9.77
N LYS A 432 3.94 8.85 -9.38
CA LYS A 432 3.78 9.53 -8.11
C LYS A 432 2.59 8.99 -7.34
N ILE A 433 2.80 8.75 -6.05
CA ILE A 433 1.80 8.23 -5.13
C ILE A 433 1.63 9.21 -3.98
N ASP A 434 0.38 9.57 -3.68
CA ASP A 434 0.04 10.34 -2.49
C ASP A 434 -0.67 9.44 -1.48
N LEU A 435 -0.02 9.17 -0.35
CA LEU A 435 -0.56 8.43 0.79
C LEU A 435 -0.84 9.34 2.00
N SER A 436 -0.80 10.66 1.84
CA SER A 436 -1.03 11.59 2.95
C SER A 436 -2.38 11.34 3.62
N LYS A 437 -2.45 11.57 4.93
CA LYS A 437 -3.68 11.38 5.72
C LYS A 437 -4.27 9.96 5.67
N ASN A 438 -3.43 8.93 5.49
CA ASN A 438 -3.78 7.54 5.79
C ASN A 438 -3.41 7.17 7.23
N ASN A 439 -3.84 5.97 7.66
CA ASN A 439 -3.57 5.43 8.98
C ASN A 439 -2.44 4.39 8.93
N LEU A 440 -1.28 4.76 8.35
CA LEU A 440 -0.16 3.84 8.15
C LEU A 440 0.25 3.21 9.48
N GLN A 441 0.61 1.92 9.48
CA GLN A 441 1.05 1.21 10.69
C GLN A 441 2.55 0.91 10.63
N CYS A 442 3.25 1.14 11.73
CA CYS A 442 4.68 0.90 11.92
C CYS A 442 4.86 -0.16 13.00
N GLY A 443 4.95 -1.41 12.57
CA GLY A 443 5.21 -2.57 13.42
C GLY A 443 5.72 -3.75 12.61
N CYS A 444 5.91 -4.90 13.24
CA CYS A 444 6.57 -6.04 12.57
C CYS A 444 5.82 -6.59 11.36
N ASN A 445 4.48 -6.57 11.38
CA ASN A 445 3.68 -7.03 10.23
C ASN A 445 3.79 -6.09 9.02
N THR A 446 4.04 -4.81 9.23
CA THR A 446 4.13 -3.79 8.18
C THR A 446 5.56 -3.36 7.88
N PHE A 447 6.55 -3.89 8.62
CA PHE A 447 7.97 -3.60 8.41
C PHE A 447 8.43 -3.74 6.95
N PRO A 448 8.04 -4.80 6.19
CA PRO A 448 8.41 -4.90 4.78
C PRO A 448 7.87 -3.75 3.91
N PHE A 449 6.71 -3.17 4.26
CA PHE A 449 6.14 -2.02 3.56
C PHE A 449 6.92 -0.75 3.87
N ILE A 450 7.27 -0.51 5.14
CA ILE A 450 8.06 0.66 5.55
C ILE A 450 9.46 0.61 4.93
N GLN A 451 10.07 -0.58 4.88
CA GLN A 451 11.35 -0.77 4.21
C GLN A 451 11.25 -0.51 2.70
N TRP A 452 10.22 -1.04 2.05
CA TRP A 452 9.96 -0.76 0.64
C TRP A 452 9.73 0.74 0.36
N MET A 453 9.08 1.47 1.27
CA MET A 453 8.92 2.93 1.15
C MET A 453 10.25 3.67 1.20
N LEU A 454 11.20 3.21 2.03
CA LEU A 454 12.55 3.78 2.10
C LEU A 454 13.29 3.60 0.77
N GLU A 455 13.21 2.40 0.19
CA GLU A 455 13.83 2.05 -1.10
C GLU A 455 13.23 2.87 -2.25
N ASN A 456 11.91 3.11 -2.22
CA ASN A 456 11.17 3.78 -3.28
C ASN A 456 10.75 5.22 -2.93
N ARG A 457 11.46 5.89 -2.02
CA ARG A 457 11.08 7.22 -1.49
C ARG A 457 10.73 8.27 -2.54
N TYR A 458 11.29 8.18 -3.75
CA TYR A 458 11.13 9.14 -4.84
C TYR A 458 9.73 9.14 -5.47
N ILE A 459 8.94 8.06 -5.28
CA ILE A 459 7.58 7.98 -5.82
C ILE A 459 6.56 8.70 -4.91
N PHE A 460 6.86 8.93 -3.63
CA PHE A 460 5.89 9.51 -2.70
C PHE A 460 5.89 11.03 -2.72
N ILE A 461 4.69 11.62 -2.80
CA ILE A 461 4.50 13.07 -2.72
C ILE A 461 4.34 13.47 -1.25
N GLY A 462 5.12 14.47 -0.79
CA GLY A 462 4.97 15.03 0.55
C GLY A 462 5.19 14.02 1.68
N ILE A 463 6.14 13.09 1.50
CA ILE A 463 6.44 12.00 2.46
C ILE A 463 6.78 12.52 3.87
N ASP A 464 7.26 13.75 3.97
CA ASP A 464 7.52 14.49 5.21
C ASP A 464 6.25 14.73 6.05
N THR A 465 5.09 14.77 5.41
CA THR A 465 3.79 14.98 6.08
C THR A 465 3.13 13.67 6.54
N TYR A 466 3.67 12.52 6.16
CA TYR A 466 3.05 11.22 6.44
C TYR A 466 3.22 10.86 7.91
N ARG A 467 2.18 10.25 8.47
CA ARG A 467 2.13 9.80 9.86
C ARG A 467 1.91 8.30 9.92
N CYS A 468 2.46 7.68 10.95
CA CYS A 468 2.42 6.25 11.16
C CYS A 468 2.11 5.95 12.63
N ASN A 469 1.24 4.96 12.88
CA ASN A 469 0.93 4.47 14.21
C ASN A 469 1.95 3.42 14.61
N TRP A 470 2.67 3.66 15.69
CA TRP A 470 3.62 2.73 16.28
C TRP A 470 2.90 1.62 17.07
N MET A 471 3.61 0.56 17.40
CA MET A 471 3.09 -0.60 18.16
C MET A 471 2.51 -0.24 19.54
N ASN A 472 2.86 0.91 20.10
CA ASN A 472 2.33 1.45 21.36
C ASN A 472 1.17 2.46 21.16
N ASN A 473 0.55 2.48 19.97
CA ASN A 473 -0.47 3.44 19.55
C ASN A 473 -0.03 4.92 19.52
N SER A 474 1.27 5.22 19.67
CA SER A 474 1.76 6.58 19.44
C SER A 474 1.79 6.89 17.94
N VAL A 475 1.45 8.13 17.59
CA VAL A 475 1.48 8.60 16.19
C VAL A 475 2.78 9.36 15.97
N ILE A 476 3.62 8.84 15.08
CA ILE A 476 4.90 9.47 14.71
C ILE A 476 4.86 9.96 13.27
N THR A 477 5.69 10.96 12.94
CA THR A 477 5.96 11.31 11.54
C THR A 477 6.89 10.28 10.94
N ILE A 478 6.62 9.83 9.71
CA ILE A 478 7.43 8.78 9.07
C ILE A 478 8.80 9.30 8.60
N PHE A 479 8.95 10.62 8.45
CA PHE A 479 10.20 11.24 8.05
C PHE A 479 11.02 11.69 9.27
N PRO A 480 12.33 11.42 9.31
CA PRO A 480 13.11 10.61 8.35
C PRO A 480 12.85 9.09 8.47
N LEU A 481 12.73 8.37 7.34
CA LEU A 481 12.39 6.93 7.34
C LEU A 481 13.50 6.01 7.88
N ARG A 482 14.77 6.37 7.69
CA ARG A 482 15.89 5.46 8.00
C ARG A 482 15.96 5.07 9.49
N PRO A 483 15.84 6.00 10.47
CA PRO A 483 15.79 5.63 11.89
C PRO A 483 14.64 4.68 12.24
N ILE A 484 13.46 4.87 11.64
CA ILE A 484 12.29 4.03 11.87
C ILE A 484 12.54 2.60 11.38
N VAL A 485 13.11 2.45 10.18
CA VAL A 485 13.48 1.13 9.62
C VAL A 485 14.49 0.42 10.51
N LEU A 486 15.55 1.11 10.96
CA LEU A 486 16.56 0.52 11.85
C LEU A 486 15.98 0.09 13.21
N GLN A 487 15.04 0.86 13.75
CA GLN A 487 14.38 0.51 15.00
C GLN A 487 13.47 -0.71 14.82
N LEU A 488 12.67 -0.75 13.74
CA LEU A 488 11.82 -1.91 13.44
C LEU A 488 12.63 -3.16 13.16
N GLU A 489 13.75 -3.05 12.44
CA GLU A 489 14.66 -4.17 12.19
C GLU A 489 15.16 -4.78 13.50
N LYS A 490 15.58 -3.93 14.46
CA LYS A 490 16.01 -4.37 15.79
C LYS A 490 14.89 -5.03 16.59
N GLU A 491 13.69 -4.46 16.60
CA GLU A 491 12.55 -4.94 17.39
C GLU A 491 11.89 -6.20 16.79
N CYS A 492 11.94 -6.38 15.46
CA CYS A 492 11.24 -7.45 14.75
C CYS A 492 12.13 -8.64 14.37
N THR A 493 13.45 -8.55 14.59
CA THR A 493 14.36 -9.68 14.36
C THR A 493 14.09 -10.81 15.35
N SER A 494 13.64 -11.95 14.83
CA SER A 494 13.41 -13.16 15.64
C SER A 494 14.69 -14.00 15.75
N TYR A 495 15.22 -14.15 16.97
CA TYR A 495 16.37 -15.00 17.26
C TYR A 495 16.01 -16.48 17.48
N THR A 496 14.75 -16.88 17.25
CA THR A 496 14.24 -18.23 17.56
C THR A 496 15.04 -19.34 16.85
N VAL A 497 15.31 -19.19 15.56
CA VAL A 497 16.09 -20.18 14.79
C VAL A 497 17.53 -20.24 15.29
N LEU A 498 18.16 -19.08 15.53
CA LEU A 498 19.52 -19.01 16.05
C LEU A 498 19.62 -19.70 17.42
N ILE A 499 18.71 -19.39 18.34
CA ILE A 499 18.64 -20.01 19.67
C ILE A 499 18.40 -21.51 19.53
N ALA A 500 17.49 -21.96 18.65
CA ALA A 500 17.22 -23.37 18.42
C ALA A 500 18.45 -24.12 17.88
N CYS A 501 19.21 -23.53 16.95
CA CYS A 501 20.46 -24.11 16.44
C CYS A 501 21.53 -24.20 17.53
N ILE A 502 21.67 -23.17 18.36
CA ILE A 502 22.63 -23.16 19.46
C ILE A 502 22.25 -24.23 20.50
N THR A 503 20.97 -24.30 20.92
CA THR A 503 20.53 -25.28 21.92
C THR A 503 20.61 -26.71 21.42
N SER A 504 20.26 -26.97 20.15
CA SER A 504 20.42 -28.30 19.54
C SER A 504 21.89 -28.70 19.37
N GLY A 505 22.77 -27.76 19.01
CA GLY A 505 24.22 -27.99 18.96
C GLY A 505 24.81 -28.34 20.34
N ILE A 506 24.42 -27.62 21.39
CA ILE A 506 24.82 -27.93 22.77
C ILE A 506 24.29 -29.30 23.19
N ALA A 507 23.01 -29.61 22.93
CA ALA A 507 22.43 -30.90 23.26
C ALA A 507 23.15 -32.06 22.56
N LEU A 508 23.47 -31.92 21.27
CA LEU A 508 24.21 -32.92 20.52
C LEU A 508 25.62 -33.13 21.10
N SER A 509 26.32 -32.04 21.43
CA SER A 509 27.63 -32.10 22.08
C SER A 509 27.57 -32.83 23.42
N CYS A 510 26.55 -32.55 24.25
CA CYS A 510 26.31 -33.27 25.49
C CYS A 510 26.02 -34.76 25.27
N VAL A 511 25.21 -35.13 24.28
CA VAL A 511 24.92 -36.54 23.96
C VAL A 511 26.19 -37.27 23.51
N VAL A 512 27.01 -36.66 22.66
CA VAL A 512 28.28 -37.25 22.21
C VAL A 512 29.25 -37.41 23.38
N LEU A 513 29.36 -36.40 24.25
CA LEU A 513 30.22 -36.46 25.44
C LEU A 513 29.75 -37.54 26.42
N VAL A 514 28.46 -37.55 26.78
CA VAL A 514 27.88 -38.54 27.71
C VAL A 514 27.96 -39.95 27.10
N GLY A 515 27.64 -40.11 25.82
CA GLY A 515 27.76 -41.37 25.10
C GLY A 515 29.21 -41.85 25.03
N GLY A 516 30.16 -40.96 24.76
CA GLY A 516 31.59 -41.25 24.77
C GLY A 516 32.09 -41.67 26.15
N LEU A 517 31.67 -40.98 27.21
CA LEU A 517 31.98 -41.36 28.60
C LEU A 517 31.35 -42.71 28.96
N ALA A 518 30.08 -42.94 28.63
CA ALA A 518 29.39 -44.19 28.88
C ALA A 518 30.04 -45.38 28.14
N TYR A 519 30.47 -45.18 26.89
CA TYR A 519 31.19 -46.18 26.12
C TYR A 519 32.58 -46.46 26.71
N ARG A 520 33.35 -45.41 27.04
CA ARG A 520 34.68 -45.52 27.66
C ARG A 520 34.62 -46.31 28.97
N TYR A 521 33.57 -46.11 29.76
CA TYR A 521 33.39 -46.79 31.06
C TYR A 521 32.39 -47.95 31.02
N ARG A 522 32.02 -48.48 29.84
CA ARG A 522 30.94 -49.48 29.69
C ARG A 522 31.13 -50.74 30.54
N TRP A 523 32.35 -51.25 30.64
CA TRP A 523 32.66 -52.44 31.45
C TRP A 523 32.54 -52.16 32.94
N ARG A 524 32.97 -50.97 33.37
CA ARG A 524 32.79 -50.50 34.75
C ARG A 524 31.31 -50.33 35.09
N LEU A 525 30.54 -49.69 34.20
CA LEU A 525 29.10 -49.47 34.40
C LEU A 525 28.34 -50.80 34.47
N ARG A 526 28.63 -51.75 33.57
CA ARG A 526 28.04 -53.10 33.62
C ARG A 526 28.40 -53.81 34.94
N TYR A 527 29.67 -53.80 35.32
CA TYR A 527 30.11 -54.41 36.58
C TYR A 527 29.39 -53.80 37.80
N VAL A 528 29.34 -52.46 37.92
CA VAL A 528 28.62 -51.78 39.01
C VAL A 528 27.12 -52.10 38.98
N TYR A 529 26.49 -52.13 37.81
CA TYR A 529 25.07 -52.47 37.66
C TYR A 529 24.78 -53.90 38.16
N HIS A 530 25.56 -54.89 37.70
CA HIS A 530 25.37 -56.28 38.12
C HIS A 530 25.72 -56.48 39.60
N MET A 531 26.78 -55.84 40.09
CA MET A 531 27.16 -55.87 41.51
C MET A 531 26.06 -55.28 42.41
N THR A 532 25.55 -54.08 42.10
CA THR A 532 24.50 -53.44 42.90
C THR A 532 23.18 -54.21 42.84
N ARG A 533 22.81 -54.75 41.68
CA ARG A 533 21.64 -55.63 41.52
C ARG A 533 21.77 -56.93 42.32
N SER A 534 22.96 -57.54 42.35
CA SER A 534 23.22 -58.74 43.16
C SER A 534 23.05 -58.47 44.67
N LYS A 535 23.56 -57.32 45.15
CA LYS A 535 23.39 -56.86 46.54
C LYS A 535 21.93 -56.50 46.87
N TYR A 536 21.15 -56.05 45.89
CA TYR A 536 19.74 -55.70 46.09
C TYR A 536 18.82 -56.93 46.10
N LYS A 537 19.11 -57.97 45.31
CA LYS A 537 18.32 -59.23 45.27
C LYS A 537 18.62 -60.19 46.43
N ARG A 538 19.79 -60.11 47.08
CA ARG A 538 20.10 -60.85 48.33
C ARG A 538 20.06 -59.89 49.52
N TYR A 539 18.96 -59.90 50.27
CA TYR A 539 18.85 -59.24 51.57
C TYR A 539 19.68 -60.01 52.61
N ARG A 540 21.01 -59.79 52.63
CA ARG A 540 21.95 -59.98 53.77
C ARG A 540 23.34 -59.47 53.38
N PRO A 541 23.95 -58.51 54.11
CA PRO A 541 25.37 -58.23 53.99
C PRO A 541 26.12 -59.32 54.76
N ILE A 542 26.82 -60.23 54.08
CA ILE A 542 27.92 -60.96 54.71
C ILE A 542 29.19 -60.21 54.34
N LEU A 543 29.48 -59.22 55.18
CA LEU A 543 30.85 -58.89 55.55
C LEU A 543 31.32 -60.06 56.41
N ASP A 544 32.01 -61.01 55.80
CA ASP A 544 33.02 -61.80 56.50
C ASP A 544 34.19 -61.99 55.52
N GLU A 545 35.36 -61.57 55.97
CA GLU A 545 36.60 -61.63 55.22
C GLU A 545 36.94 -63.10 54.90
N GLY A 546 37.07 -63.42 53.61
CA GLY A 546 37.87 -64.56 53.16
C GLY A 546 37.17 -65.92 52.96
N HIS A 547 35.86 -66.07 53.22
CA HIS A 547 35.16 -67.32 52.93
C HIS A 547 34.56 -67.35 51.52
N TYR A 548 35.29 -67.95 50.59
CA TYR A 548 34.83 -68.23 49.22
C TYR A 548 34.18 -69.63 49.17
N THR A 549 33.06 -69.75 48.45
CA THR A 549 32.34 -71.02 48.26
C THR A 549 33.11 -72.00 47.38
N TYR A 550 33.92 -71.46 46.46
CA TYR A 550 34.71 -72.19 45.46
C TYR A 550 36.17 -71.71 45.49
N ASP A 551 37.11 -72.61 45.20
CA ASP A 551 38.52 -72.27 45.06
C ASP A 551 38.81 -71.64 43.69
N ALA A 552 38.12 -72.09 42.64
CA ALA A 552 38.21 -71.45 41.34
C ALA A 552 36.93 -71.55 40.53
N PHE A 553 36.60 -70.47 39.82
CA PHE A 553 35.64 -70.49 38.72
C PHE A 553 36.39 -70.79 37.43
N ILE A 554 35.98 -71.83 36.71
CA ILE A 554 36.60 -72.21 35.45
C ILE A 554 35.79 -71.62 34.29
N SER A 555 36.43 -70.73 33.53
CA SER A 555 35.92 -70.13 32.31
C SER A 555 36.56 -70.82 31.11
N TYR A 556 35.74 -71.45 30.27
CA TYR A 556 36.16 -72.28 29.13
C TYR A 556 35.14 -72.17 28.00
N SER A 557 35.51 -72.51 26.76
CA SER A 557 34.54 -72.60 25.67
C SER A 557 33.91 -74.00 25.64
N ASP A 558 32.70 -74.12 25.09
CA ASP A 558 31.99 -75.41 25.03
C ASP A 558 32.79 -76.49 24.27
N GLU A 559 33.72 -76.11 23.39
CA GLU A 559 34.62 -77.04 22.68
C GLU A 559 35.60 -77.74 23.62
N GLU A 560 36.01 -77.11 24.72
CA GLU A 560 36.92 -77.69 25.70
C GLU A 560 36.20 -78.45 26.83
N GLN A 561 34.87 -78.63 26.74
CA GLN A 561 34.12 -79.35 27.77
C GLN A 561 34.67 -80.77 28.02
N GLU A 562 35.10 -81.46 26.97
CA GLU A 562 35.69 -82.80 27.10
C GLU A 562 36.99 -82.79 27.91
N PHE A 563 37.85 -81.78 27.69
CA PHE A 563 39.08 -81.57 28.45
C PHE A 563 38.79 -81.27 29.93
N LEU A 564 37.72 -80.51 30.23
CA LEU A 564 37.35 -80.29 31.63
C LEU A 564 36.92 -81.57 32.34
N LEU A 565 36.10 -82.39 31.70
CA LEU A 565 35.56 -83.61 32.29
C LEU A 565 36.65 -84.69 32.48
N LYS A 566 37.60 -84.78 31.55
CA LYS A 566 38.65 -85.80 31.56
C LYS A 566 39.90 -85.41 32.35
N ASP A 567 40.27 -84.13 32.34
CA ASP A 567 41.56 -83.69 32.88
C ASP A 567 41.38 -82.76 34.08
N ILE A 568 40.68 -81.64 33.94
CA ILE A 568 40.58 -80.62 35.00
C ILE A 568 39.87 -81.14 36.25
N ILE A 569 38.67 -81.73 36.10
CA ILE A 569 37.87 -82.19 37.25
C ILE A 569 38.55 -83.35 38.00
N PRO A 570 39.03 -84.41 37.34
CA PRO A 570 39.67 -85.51 38.06
C PRO A 570 40.97 -85.09 38.77
N ASN A 571 41.78 -84.23 38.14
CA ASN A 571 43.05 -83.81 38.73
C ASN A 571 42.88 -82.75 39.83
N LEU A 572 41.97 -81.78 39.68
CA LEU A 572 41.84 -80.69 40.66
C LEU A 572 40.77 -80.96 41.73
N GLU A 573 39.60 -81.49 41.38
CA GLU A 573 38.53 -81.75 42.37
C GLU A 573 38.73 -83.08 43.10
N GLN A 574 39.01 -84.17 42.36
CA GLN A 574 39.01 -85.51 42.97
C GLN A 574 40.35 -85.85 43.63
N LYS A 575 41.47 -85.52 42.99
CA LYS A 575 42.81 -85.82 43.49
C LYS A 575 43.30 -84.79 44.51
N GLU A 576 43.08 -83.49 44.25
CA GLU A 576 43.58 -82.39 45.10
C GLU A 576 42.53 -81.75 46.02
N ASN A 577 41.28 -82.22 45.96
CA ASN A 577 40.16 -81.78 46.82
C ASN A 577 39.85 -80.27 46.75
N LEU A 578 40.08 -79.63 45.59
CA LEU A 578 39.68 -78.25 45.33
C LEU A 578 38.21 -78.20 44.89
N LYS A 579 37.49 -77.14 45.25
CA LYS A 579 36.09 -76.98 44.85
C LYS A 579 35.95 -76.03 43.68
N LEU A 580 35.63 -76.54 42.48
CA LEU A 580 35.52 -75.74 41.27
C LEU A 580 34.07 -75.32 40.99
N CYS A 581 33.88 -74.10 40.51
CA CYS A 581 32.62 -73.64 39.95
C CYS A 581 32.65 -73.81 38.43
N ILE A 582 31.73 -74.63 37.90
CA ILE A 582 31.66 -74.97 36.48
C ILE A 582 30.28 -74.59 35.95
N HIS A 583 30.21 -73.76 34.91
CA HIS A 583 28.94 -73.14 34.49
C HIS A 583 27.85 -74.14 34.09
N GLN A 584 28.19 -75.29 33.50
CA GLN A 584 27.19 -76.31 33.12
C GLN A 584 26.61 -77.09 34.31
N ARG A 585 27.28 -77.05 35.46
CA ARG A 585 26.92 -77.82 36.67
C ARG A 585 26.37 -76.93 37.78
N ASP A 586 27.02 -75.80 38.02
CA ASP A 586 26.82 -74.97 39.21
C ASP A 586 25.93 -73.75 38.97
N PHE A 587 25.62 -73.40 37.71
CA PHE A 587 24.73 -72.28 37.42
C PHE A 587 23.28 -72.66 37.71
N LEU A 588 22.56 -71.77 38.41
CA LEU A 588 21.18 -72.00 38.79
C LEU A 588 20.26 -71.88 37.56
N PRO A 589 19.49 -72.93 37.20
CA PRO A 589 18.54 -72.86 36.10
C PRO A 589 17.47 -71.80 36.37
N GLY A 590 17.19 -70.98 35.36
CA GLY A 590 16.19 -69.91 35.46
C GLY A 590 16.73 -68.56 35.97
N GLU A 591 17.98 -68.49 36.44
CA GLU A 591 18.67 -67.22 36.67
C GLU A 591 19.32 -66.67 35.39
N ASP A 592 19.49 -65.36 35.33
CA ASP A 592 20.16 -64.70 34.21
C ASP A 592 21.63 -65.15 34.12
N ILE A 593 22.09 -65.57 32.93
CA ILE A 593 23.44 -66.12 32.75
C ILE A 593 24.54 -65.14 33.19
N THR A 594 24.35 -63.83 32.98
CA THR A 594 25.33 -62.83 33.41
C THR A 594 25.36 -62.67 34.93
N GLN A 595 24.24 -62.93 35.61
CA GLN A 595 24.15 -62.97 37.06
C GLN A 595 24.83 -64.22 37.62
N ASN A 596 24.60 -65.38 37.01
CA ASN A 596 25.28 -66.63 37.39
C ASN A 596 26.80 -66.48 37.26
N ILE A 597 27.28 -65.90 36.15
CA ILE A 597 28.70 -65.57 35.94
C ILE A 597 29.25 -64.66 37.04
N THR A 598 28.55 -63.56 37.33
CA THR A 598 29.02 -62.58 38.33
C THR A 598 29.09 -63.22 39.72
N ASN A 599 28.10 -64.04 40.08
CA ASN A 599 28.09 -64.76 41.36
C ASN A 599 29.22 -65.80 41.41
N ALA A 600 29.42 -66.57 40.35
CA ALA A 600 30.48 -67.58 40.27
C ALA A 600 31.87 -66.96 40.47
N ILE A 601 32.15 -65.81 39.83
CA ILE A 601 33.38 -65.05 40.01
C ILE A 601 33.52 -64.55 41.45
N HIS A 602 32.44 -63.98 42.02
CA HIS A 602 32.47 -63.40 43.36
C HIS A 602 32.60 -64.45 44.48
N GLU A 603 32.00 -65.62 44.28
CA GLU A 603 32.01 -66.75 45.22
C GLU A 603 33.26 -67.64 45.06
N SER A 604 34.13 -67.35 44.08
CA SER A 604 35.38 -68.08 43.82
C SER A 604 36.63 -67.28 44.21
N LYS A 605 37.67 -67.94 44.75
CA LYS A 605 38.95 -67.28 45.07
C LYS A 605 39.68 -66.78 43.82
N LYS A 606 39.70 -67.61 42.78
CA LYS A 606 40.32 -67.33 41.48
C LYS A 606 39.32 -67.55 40.35
N THR A 607 39.56 -66.91 39.21
CA THR A 607 38.93 -67.22 37.92
C THR A 607 40.02 -67.73 36.98
N VAL A 608 39.89 -68.97 36.56
CA VAL A 608 40.82 -69.64 35.65
C VAL A 608 40.22 -69.62 34.26
N CYS A 609 40.91 -69.00 33.30
CA CYS A 609 40.49 -68.96 31.92
C CYS A 609 41.30 -69.97 31.11
N ILE A 610 40.60 -70.92 30.48
CA ILE A 610 41.18 -71.89 29.56
C ILE A 610 41.22 -71.24 28.18
N ILE A 611 42.41 -70.84 27.76
CA ILE A 611 42.64 -69.99 26.59
C ILE A 611 42.90 -70.86 25.34
N THR A 612 41.95 -70.76 24.40
CA THR A 612 41.99 -71.26 23.03
C THR A 612 41.44 -70.18 22.08
N ARG A 613 41.57 -70.35 20.76
CA ARG A 613 40.93 -69.47 19.78
C ARG A 613 39.40 -69.48 19.92
N SER A 614 38.79 -70.63 20.23
CA SER A 614 37.36 -70.72 20.50
C SER A 614 36.95 -69.91 21.75
N PHE A 615 37.79 -69.92 22.79
CA PHE A 615 37.62 -69.02 23.96
C PHE A 615 37.66 -67.54 23.56
N LEU A 616 38.64 -67.14 22.74
CA LEU A 616 38.81 -65.74 22.31
C LEU A 616 37.64 -65.24 21.44
N ASP A 617 37.04 -66.12 20.65
CA ASP A 617 35.88 -65.83 19.81
C ASP A 617 34.54 -65.89 20.58
N SER A 618 34.51 -66.56 21.75
CA SER A 618 33.30 -66.69 22.56
C SER A 618 32.94 -65.42 23.32
N TYR A 619 31.72 -64.92 23.06
CA TYR A 619 31.17 -63.75 23.76
C TYR A 619 31.10 -63.95 25.28
N TYR A 620 30.67 -65.14 25.73
CA TYR A 620 30.49 -65.41 27.16
C TYR A 620 31.83 -65.58 27.88
N CYS A 621 32.79 -66.28 27.27
CA CYS A 621 34.15 -66.42 27.81
C CYS A 621 34.84 -65.06 27.95
N MET A 622 34.75 -64.22 26.91
CA MET A 622 35.28 -62.86 26.97
C MET A 622 34.52 -61.97 27.94
N PHE A 623 33.22 -62.19 28.15
CA PHE A 623 32.43 -61.50 29.16
C PHE A 623 32.86 -61.89 30.59
N GLU A 624 33.03 -63.18 30.86
CA GLU A 624 33.52 -63.75 32.11
C GLU A 624 34.91 -63.19 32.46
N PHE A 625 35.84 -63.24 31.52
CA PHE A 625 37.18 -62.66 31.67
C PHE A 625 37.13 -61.17 32.02
N ASN A 626 36.35 -60.38 31.28
CA ASN A 626 36.25 -58.95 31.53
C ASN A 626 35.57 -58.65 32.88
N MET A 627 34.60 -59.45 33.32
CA MET A 627 33.96 -59.31 34.64
C MET A 627 34.90 -59.68 35.78
N ALA A 628 35.63 -60.78 35.67
CA ALA A 628 36.64 -61.18 36.65
C ALA A 628 37.76 -60.14 36.75
N ARG A 629 38.15 -59.51 35.63
CA ARG A 629 39.08 -58.38 35.67
C ARG A 629 38.53 -57.18 36.43
N MET A 630 37.25 -56.84 36.25
CA MET A 630 36.63 -55.74 37.01
C MET A 630 36.54 -56.09 38.51
N GLU A 631 36.24 -57.33 38.86
CA GLU A 631 36.23 -57.82 40.24
C GLU A 631 37.61 -57.68 40.91
N SER A 632 38.68 -58.10 40.21
CA SER A 632 40.07 -57.91 40.63
C SER A 632 40.37 -56.45 40.99
N ILE A 633 40.01 -55.52 40.10
CA ILE A 633 40.36 -54.11 40.24
C ILE A 633 39.53 -53.40 41.31
N TYR A 634 38.21 -53.62 41.34
CA TYR A 634 37.29 -52.80 42.14
C TYR A 634 36.86 -53.40 43.48
N SER A 635 36.72 -54.72 43.55
CA SER A 635 36.27 -55.42 44.77
C SER A 635 37.44 -55.99 45.55
N ARG A 636 38.46 -56.51 44.85
CA ARG A 636 39.64 -57.17 45.45
C ARG A 636 40.88 -56.29 45.54
N GLY A 637 40.74 -54.96 45.39
CA GLY A 637 41.84 -54.00 45.58
C GLY A 637 43.05 -54.17 44.65
N GLY A 638 42.87 -54.78 43.48
CA GLY A 638 43.94 -55.08 42.53
C GLY A 638 44.64 -56.43 42.75
N GLN A 639 44.12 -57.29 43.63
CA GLN A 639 44.64 -58.65 43.82
C GLN A 639 44.55 -59.47 42.52
N ASN A 640 45.55 -60.31 42.31
CA ASN A 640 45.60 -61.18 41.13
C ASN A 640 44.68 -62.39 41.31
N ILE A 641 43.46 -62.27 40.80
CA ILE A 641 42.46 -63.34 40.81
C ILE A 641 42.30 -64.06 39.47
N LEU A 642 42.94 -63.56 38.41
CA LEU A 642 42.87 -64.14 37.07
C LEU A 642 44.08 -65.03 36.82
N PHE A 643 43.84 -66.23 36.30
CA PHE A 643 44.90 -67.16 35.90
C PHE A 643 44.59 -67.76 34.53
N LEU A 644 45.56 -67.74 33.62
CA LEU A 644 45.37 -68.19 32.24
C LEU A 644 46.01 -69.56 32.01
N ILE A 645 45.27 -70.51 31.45
CA ILE A 645 45.80 -71.82 31.02
C ILE A 645 45.74 -71.85 29.50
N PHE A 646 46.88 -71.87 28.83
CA PHE A 646 46.94 -71.98 27.37
C PHE A 646 46.97 -73.45 26.95
N LEU A 647 45.91 -73.93 26.28
CA LEU A 647 45.87 -75.31 25.74
C LEU A 647 46.48 -75.43 24.35
N GLU A 648 46.57 -74.32 23.63
CA GLU A 648 47.22 -74.24 22.34
C GLU A 648 48.18 -73.05 22.27
N GLN A 649 49.09 -73.10 21.31
CA GLN A 649 50.04 -72.01 21.05
C GLN A 649 49.33 -70.86 20.32
N ILE A 650 49.09 -69.77 21.05
CA ILE A 650 48.47 -68.54 20.52
C ILE A 650 49.52 -67.45 20.36
N ARG A 651 49.58 -66.84 19.17
CA ARG A 651 50.51 -65.75 18.92
C ARG A 651 50.13 -64.52 19.76
N PRO A 652 51.09 -63.77 20.33
CA PRO A 652 50.80 -62.57 21.11
C PRO A 652 49.95 -61.51 20.39
N SER A 653 50.01 -61.46 19.05
CA SER A 653 49.19 -60.56 18.22
C SER A 653 47.70 -60.94 18.19
N GLU A 654 47.37 -62.20 18.47
CA GLU A 654 45.99 -62.70 18.53
C GLU A 654 45.35 -62.44 19.91
N LEU A 655 46.16 -62.14 20.93
CA LEU A 655 45.67 -61.88 22.28
C LEU A 655 45.22 -60.43 22.47
N PRO A 656 44.08 -60.20 23.14
CA PRO A 656 43.71 -58.88 23.61
C PRO A 656 44.82 -58.26 24.47
N LEU A 657 45.11 -56.96 24.28
CA LEU A 657 46.14 -56.21 25.03
C LEU A 657 46.12 -56.48 26.53
N VAL A 658 44.93 -56.63 27.11
CA VAL A 658 44.77 -56.82 28.56
C VAL A 658 45.12 -58.24 29.03
N MET A 659 45.05 -59.25 28.16
CA MET A 659 45.56 -60.59 28.47
C MET A 659 47.09 -60.63 28.38
N LEU A 660 47.69 -59.84 27.47
CA LEU A 660 49.15 -59.71 27.38
C LEU A 660 49.75 -59.14 28.69
N GLU A 661 49.06 -58.23 29.37
CA GLU A 661 49.49 -57.74 30.69
C GLU A 661 49.55 -58.86 31.74
N LEU A 662 48.64 -59.84 31.70
CA LEU A 662 48.64 -61.00 32.61
C LEU A 662 49.77 -61.98 32.27
N VAL A 663 50.03 -62.18 30.98
CA VAL A 663 51.18 -62.97 30.49
C VAL A 663 52.49 -62.34 30.96
N GLN A 664 52.64 -61.02 30.85
CA GLN A 664 53.82 -60.28 31.34
C GLN A 664 53.99 -60.39 32.86
N LYS A 665 52.89 -60.43 33.61
CA LYS A 665 52.87 -60.66 35.06
C LYS A 665 53.02 -62.14 35.44
N GLN A 666 53.36 -63.02 34.48
CA GLN A 666 53.52 -64.47 34.68
C GLN A 666 52.31 -65.17 35.30
N SER A 667 51.11 -64.62 35.10
CA SER A 667 49.84 -65.17 35.61
C SER A 667 49.23 -66.15 34.61
N TYR A 668 50.06 -67.04 34.08
CA TYR A 668 49.66 -68.05 33.10
C TYR A 668 50.49 -69.32 33.20
N ILE A 669 49.98 -70.39 32.59
CA ILE A 669 50.69 -71.64 32.36
C ILE A 669 50.29 -72.21 30.99
N GLU A 670 51.24 -72.86 30.32
CA GLU A 670 50.99 -73.57 29.06
C GLU A 670 50.79 -75.06 29.36
N TYR A 671 49.84 -75.68 28.65
CA TYR A 671 49.60 -77.11 28.77
C TYR A 671 50.80 -77.89 28.18
N PRO A 672 51.36 -78.87 28.90
CA PRO A 672 52.58 -79.56 28.49
C PRO A 672 52.32 -80.56 27.36
N ASN A 673 53.34 -80.78 26.52
CA ASN A 673 53.28 -81.76 25.41
C ASN A 673 53.91 -83.13 25.78
N ASP A 674 54.42 -83.28 27.00
CA ASP A 674 55.16 -84.45 27.48
C ASP A 674 54.69 -84.91 28.89
N GLU A 675 54.85 -86.20 29.20
CA GLU A 675 54.36 -86.81 30.46
C GLU A 675 55.04 -86.25 31.71
N GLN A 676 56.29 -85.79 31.64
CA GLN A 676 56.99 -85.19 32.79
C GLN A 676 56.48 -83.78 33.09
N GLY A 677 56.19 -82.98 32.05
CA GLY A 677 55.55 -81.68 32.18
C GLY A 677 54.16 -81.74 32.81
N ASN A 678 53.44 -82.86 32.65
CA ASN A 678 52.08 -83.05 33.17
C ASN A 678 52.02 -82.98 34.71
N VAL A 679 52.98 -83.59 35.42
CA VAL A 679 53.04 -83.54 36.89
C VAL A 679 53.29 -82.11 37.39
N VAL A 680 54.26 -81.42 36.78
CA VAL A 680 54.63 -80.03 37.15
C VAL A 680 53.49 -79.05 36.87
N PHE A 681 52.73 -79.27 35.79
CA PHE A 681 51.57 -78.45 35.43
C PHE A 681 50.48 -78.48 36.51
N TRP A 682 50.09 -79.67 36.97
CA TRP A 682 49.04 -79.82 37.99
C TRP A 682 49.48 -79.29 39.35
N ASP A 683 50.72 -79.54 39.78
CA ASP A 683 51.26 -79.02 41.04
C ASP A 683 51.28 -77.48 41.05
N LYS A 684 51.71 -76.86 39.94
CA LYS A 684 51.77 -75.40 39.81
C LYS A 684 50.39 -74.75 39.78
N ILE A 685 49.40 -75.38 39.13
CA ILE A 685 48.00 -74.92 39.16
C ILE A 685 47.47 -74.97 40.59
N LYS A 686 47.64 -76.11 41.27
CA LYS A 686 47.21 -76.27 42.66
C LYS A 686 47.78 -75.19 43.56
N GLU A 687 49.10 -74.97 43.54
CA GLU A 687 49.74 -73.92 44.33
C GLU A 687 49.11 -72.54 44.05
N THR A 688 48.91 -72.23 42.77
CA THR A 688 48.35 -70.92 42.34
C THR A 688 46.89 -70.71 42.76
N LEU A 689 46.10 -71.79 42.88
CA LEU A 689 44.70 -71.72 43.31
C LEU A 689 44.54 -71.66 44.84
N ILE A 690 45.53 -72.13 45.58
CA ILE A 690 45.54 -72.11 47.05
C ILE A 690 46.09 -70.78 47.61
N THR A 691 46.97 -70.10 46.87
CA THR A 691 47.52 -68.75 47.19
C THR A 691 46.67 -67.60 46.67
#